data_AF-A0AAJ5S395-F1
#
_entry.id   AF-A0AAJ5S395-F1
#
_cell.length_a   1.000
_cell.length_b   1.000
_cell.length_c   1.000
_cell.angle_alpha   90.00
_cell.angle_beta   90.00
_cell.angle_gamma   90.00
#
_symmetry.space_group_name_H-M   'P 1'
#
loop_
_entity.id
_entity.type
_entity.pdbx_description
1 polymer ?
#
loop_
_entity_poly.entity_id
_entity_poly.type
_entity_poly.pdbx_seq_one_letter_code
_entity_poly.pdbx_strand_id
1 'polypeptide(L)'
;MSLTHFKSFDAQLSALLTPPPTPDPSLPLLNARQRYFADLAQYWLGTASGESRRARLAALLRQQLLAQIALRSDDHTLGSSHAELVTCCANRPLPSQRQHLPAAQRPQIYRPVLDITTPNWRSYLPGTFVIVEGRPEGRMPDTRNTTDYALLCSLSHGIEAFDSLAELHTELCERLDDVQQSRPLLRHMSNEHDRDNARNAERLRYEWFNEDMIQAQAQALIDGQHAALTQAWQEAAQQAAVDWPKLTADLAEAADLLPWADSRSALQTRYGLLLERNSPAWLKNASAQGLTHIMQTLQELVIAIDKAAAPGILSLEQFVDRNGLLAWTRERLRTHLRQRHQLDIDPLGVYVSVTLARPIGPVLPPSITGPWIPVASRPQVGDSIELVQQTYRIDELALINVSLLDIDYWLTARVHDKQGVTIAGVSPSQVKQLVRELDVGESYSQYLRTHLLTSPQAQWRQDSYVAISHARMRAEAAKAHYAGHLLEDPFERGFAWITTLLEYPQSHARQQADVAQLSVRQLLIGGHTLQGIMLVTPDSPGFARFIVYTPDAPDRRAWREFRNTRHMLKTLRKQPALRDYLKDRLPLADREQIELWLTKGGMGPHVQRPTITGDFQQARYLAEVNAMLAAVDASTNTRRELLTELGLRGLTLILDLISFVLPNRALVAVSLGRSILSVIDAHKAFKQAQRTEVLKHIVDAFTYANDAVNNLGGTTVMRRALRGIPSPPPLKLPPSASVNINREKLRYRVDGIHKEGIYEQPSPYPGMSFYYIRDASGATYQVAFDGYRWRVVDPRMPDAYTKVPVKRREDGEWVVDSVVLWHDGLPDLQALFKACQLPTYPAGAEPTDTAGLYRLGREYFLVAGSQALPLRAHLLDNHYHLLMPGQPHSRPIAWAIVRWQGDQWRIRVRQPGRSSDWLAFPDCYSVSRGNSPSNR
;
A
#
# COMPACT_ATOMS: atom_id res chain seq x y z
N MET A 1 11.13 24.84 14.00
CA MET A 1 9.67 24.72 14.24
C MET A 1 9.30 23.25 14.49
N SER A 2 8.40 22.90 15.43
CA SER A 2 8.01 21.49 15.64
C SER A 2 6.76 21.09 14.86
N LEU A 3 6.71 19.83 14.41
CA LEU A 3 5.51 19.25 13.77
C LEU A 3 4.27 19.32 14.67
N THR A 4 4.46 19.14 15.98
CA THR A 4 3.38 19.24 16.98
C THR A 4 2.77 20.63 17.03
N HIS A 5 3.59 21.68 16.91
CA HIS A 5 3.13 23.05 16.90
C HIS A 5 2.36 23.36 15.59
N PHE A 6 2.80 22.86 14.44
CA PHE A 6 2.06 23.02 13.18
C PHE A 6 0.66 22.38 13.24
N LYS A 7 0.55 21.15 13.76
CA LYS A 7 -0.74 20.47 13.94
C LYS A 7 -1.66 21.16 14.97
N SER A 8 -1.10 21.95 15.88
CA SER A 8 -1.92 22.65 16.90
C SER A 8 -2.82 23.73 16.30
N PHE A 9 -2.52 24.23 15.10
CA PHE A 9 -3.40 25.18 14.39
C PHE A 9 -4.73 24.55 13.97
N ASP A 10 -4.79 23.23 13.75
CA ASP A 10 -6.03 22.53 13.40
C ASP A 10 -7.03 22.61 14.57
N ALA A 11 -6.55 22.54 15.81
CA ALA A 11 -7.39 22.71 17.00
C ALA A 11 -7.90 24.16 17.14
N GLN A 12 -7.06 25.15 16.80
CA GLN A 12 -7.46 26.57 16.81
C GLN A 12 -8.48 26.89 15.72
N LEU A 13 -8.31 26.33 14.52
CA LEU A 13 -9.28 26.42 13.42
C LEU A 13 -10.59 25.75 13.79
N SER A 14 -10.55 24.53 14.34
CA SER A 14 -11.73 23.83 14.83
C SER A 14 -12.49 24.65 15.88
N ALA A 15 -11.77 25.28 16.82
CA ALA A 15 -12.38 26.16 17.82
C ALA A 15 -13.04 27.41 17.20
N LEU A 16 -12.45 28.01 16.18
CA LEU A 16 -13.02 29.15 15.45
C LEU A 16 -14.28 28.76 14.65
N LEU A 17 -14.26 27.57 14.06
CA LEU A 17 -15.32 27.01 13.20
C LEU A 17 -16.44 26.29 13.98
N THR A 18 -16.48 26.45 15.31
CA THR A 18 -17.56 25.93 16.19
C THR A 18 -18.96 26.36 15.72
N PRO A 19 -20.01 25.56 16.02
CA PRO A 19 -20.90 25.08 14.98
C PRO A 19 -21.64 26.20 14.24
N PRO A 20 -21.81 26.04 12.92
CA PRO A 20 -22.59 26.94 12.08
C PRO A 20 -24.05 27.01 12.57
N PRO A 21 -24.81 28.03 12.16
CA PRO A 21 -26.24 28.11 12.47
C PRO A 21 -26.98 26.84 12.06
N THR A 22 -28.04 26.49 12.78
CA THR A 22 -28.89 25.33 12.48
C THR A 22 -30.15 25.76 11.74
N PRO A 23 -30.66 24.96 10.79
CA PRO A 23 -31.96 25.26 10.17
C PRO A 23 -33.09 25.20 11.20
N ASP A 24 -34.09 26.07 11.04
CA ASP A 24 -35.30 26.11 11.88
C ASP A 24 -36.43 25.30 11.22
N PRO A 25 -36.71 24.06 11.67
CA PRO A 25 -37.71 23.20 11.04
C PRO A 25 -39.15 23.64 11.29
N SER A 26 -39.36 24.61 12.21
CA SER A 26 -40.69 25.15 12.50
C SER A 26 -41.17 26.13 11.43
N LEU A 27 -40.26 26.60 10.57
CA LEU A 27 -40.56 27.57 9.51
C LEU A 27 -40.79 26.86 8.16
N PRO A 28 -41.61 27.44 7.26
CA PRO A 28 -41.64 27.03 5.86
C PRO A 28 -40.25 27.07 5.23
N LEU A 29 -39.94 26.13 4.33
CA LEU A 29 -38.60 25.92 3.76
C LEU A 29 -37.91 27.21 3.28
N LEU A 30 -38.65 28.09 2.59
CA LEU A 30 -38.11 29.35 2.07
C LEU A 30 -37.73 30.33 3.18
N ASN A 31 -38.54 30.42 4.24
CA ASN A 31 -38.27 31.26 5.41
C ASN A 31 -37.14 30.69 6.26
N ALA A 32 -37.10 29.36 6.44
CA ALA A 32 -36.01 28.66 7.10
C ALA A 32 -34.67 28.93 6.39
N ARG A 33 -34.67 28.86 5.05
CA ARG A 33 -33.50 29.19 4.23
C ARG A 33 -33.06 30.64 4.40
N GLN A 34 -33.99 31.60 4.32
CA GLN A 34 -33.67 33.03 4.49
C GLN A 34 -33.07 33.32 5.86
N ARG A 35 -33.66 32.76 6.93
CA ARG A 35 -33.16 32.90 8.30
C ARG A 35 -31.78 32.29 8.45
N TYR A 36 -31.58 31.08 7.93
CA TYR A 36 -30.29 30.40 7.95
C TYR A 36 -29.16 31.24 7.32
N PHE A 37 -29.38 31.82 6.14
CA PHE A 37 -28.37 32.66 5.49
C PHE A 37 -28.15 34.01 6.20
N ALA A 38 -29.18 34.57 6.84
CA ALA A 38 -29.02 35.75 7.69
C ALA A 38 -28.15 35.45 8.92
N ASP A 39 -28.40 34.33 9.59
CA ASP A 39 -27.63 33.87 10.74
C ASP A 39 -26.18 33.53 10.33
N LEU A 40 -25.98 32.95 9.14
CA LEU A 40 -24.65 32.67 8.58
C LEU A 40 -23.86 33.95 8.29
N ALA A 41 -24.51 35.00 7.77
CA ALA A 41 -23.87 36.28 7.55
C ALA A 41 -23.45 36.92 8.89
N GLN A 42 -24.32 36.88 9.90
CA GLN A 42 -23.99 37.35 11.25
C GLN A 42 -22.86 36.54 11.90
N TYR A 43 -22.83 35.23 11.68
CA TYR A 43 -21.76 34.36 12.15
C TYR A 43 -20.38 34.84 11.69
N TRP A 44 -20.21 35.12 10.39
CA TRP A 44 -18.94 35.55 9.82
C TRP A 44 -18.56 36.99 10.18
N LEU A 45 -19.56 37.87 10.32
CA LEU A 45 -19.37 39.27 10.70
C LEU A 45 -19.21 39.47 12.22
N GLY A 46 -19.55 38.48 13.04
CA GLY A 46 -19.53 38.59 14.50
C GLY A 46 -18.15 38.95 15.06
N THR A 47 -18.11 39.96 15.93
CA THR A 47 -16.89 40.57 16.50
C THR A 47 -16.73 40.34 18.01
N ALA A 48 -17.29 39.26 18.55
CA ALA A 48 -17.32 38.98 20.00
C ALA A 48 -15.94 39.00 20.69
N SER A 49 -14.84 38.93 19.94
CA SER A 49 -13.45 38.99 20.42
C SER A 49 -12.64 40.18 19.84
N GLY A 50 -13.29 41.26 19.39
CA GLY A 50 -12.66 42.47 18.83
C GLY A 50 -12.50 42.47 17.30
N GLU A 51 -12.12 41.34 16.70
CA GLU A 51 -12.06 41.16 15.25
C GLU A 51 -13.21 40.26 14.75
N SER A 52 -13.62 40.43 13.48
CA SER A 52 -14.60 39.55 12.86
C SER A 52 -14.07 38.12 12.73
N ARG A 53 -14.96 37.12 12.77
CA ARG A 53 -14.55 35.71 12.56
C ARG A 53 -13.82 35.52 11.22
N ARG A 54 -14.25 36.24 10.18
CA ARG A 54 -13.57 36.27 8.86
C ARG A 54 -12.11 36.76 8.98
N ALA A 55 -11.87 37.85 9.70
CA ALA A 55 -10.51 38.37 9.91
C ALA A 55 -9.64 37.38 10.71
N ARG A 56 -10.21 36.77 11.75
CA ARG A 56 -9.53 35.73 12.55
C ARG A 56 -9.17 34.50 11.72
N LEU A 57 -10.03 34.07 10.80
CA LEU A 57 -9.73 32.98 9.87
C LEU A 57 -8.51 33.33 9.00
N ALA A 58 -8.48 34.52 8.40
CA ALA A 58 -7.33 34.98 7.62
C ALA A 58 -6.04 35.08 8.45
N ALA A 59 -6.13 35.49 9.72
CA ALA A 59 -4.99 35.53 10.63
C ALA A 59 -4.44 34.12 10.95
N LEU A 60 -5.32 33.14 11.21
CA LEU A 60 -4.92 31.75 11.45
C LEU A 60 -4.27 31.13 10.21
N LEU A 61 -4.85 31.33 9.02
CA LEU A 61 -4.26 30.86 7.76
C LEU A 61 -2.88 31.47 7.51
N ARG A 62 -2.67 32.75 7.88
CA ARG A 62 -1.34 33.39 7.80
C ARG A 62 -0.32 32.74 8.74
N GLN A 63 -0.71 32.50 9.99
CA GLN A 63 0.16 31.84 10.96
C GLN A 63 0.51 30.41 10.53
N GLN A 64 -0.46 29.68 9.99
CA GLN A 64 -0.27 28.34 9.45
C GLN A 64 0.69 28.37 8.24
N LEU A 65 0.55 29.31 7.30
CA LEU A 65 1.46 29.47 6.16
C LEU A 65 2.90 29.74 6.62
N LEU A 66 3.10 30.68 7.56
CA LEU A 66 4.42 30.99 8.11
C LEU A 66 5.03 29.78 8.85
N ALA A 67 4.20 29.03 9.58
CA ALA A 67 4.60 27.81 10.25
C ALA A 67 5.02 26.72 9.25
N GLN A 68 4.32 26.60 8.12
CA GLN A 68 4.67 25.70 7.03
C GLN A 68 6.03 26.07 6.40
N ILE A 69 6.28 27.37 6.16
CA ILE A 69 7.57 27.87 5.64
C ILE A 69 8.70 27.43 6.58
N ALA A 70 8.58 27.77 7.87
CA ALA A 70 9.62 27.44 8.86
C ALA A 70 9.89 25.93 8.95
N LEU A 71 8.83 25.11 8.97
CA LEU A 71 8.94 23.66 8.99
C LEU A 71 9.68 23.13 7.75
N ARG A 72 9.35 23.64 6.57
CA ARG A 72 9.95 23.18 5.31
C ARG A 72 11.36 23.69 5.07
N SER A 73 11.71 24.86 5.59
CA SER A 73 13.09 25.36 5.63
C SER A 73 13.96 24.48 6.54
N ASP A 74 13.47 24.09 7.72
CA ASP A 74 14.16 23.16 8.62
C ASP A 74 14.38 21.78 7.97
N ASP A 75 13.39 21.31 7.22
CA ASP A 75 13.46 20.06 6.46
C ASP A 75 14.28 20.18 5.16
N HIS A 76 14.84 21.36 4.85
CA HIS A 76 15.34 21.79 3.54
C HIS A 76 14.58 21.22 2.33
N THR A 77 13.25 21.29 2.38
CA THR A 77 12.34 20.98 1.26
C THR A 77 11.81 22.25 0.59
N LEU A 78 12.20 23.42 1.09
CA LEU A 78 11.94 24.74 0.51
C LEU A 78 13.27 25.51 0.50
N GLY A 79 13.68 26.02 -0.65
CA GLY A 79 14.91 26.82 -0.79
C GLY A 79 14.83 28.12 0.00
N SER A 80 15.98 28.68 0.39
CA SER A 80 16.04 29.94 1.15
C SER A 80 15.40 31.10 0.38
N SER A 81 15.73 31.27 -0.90
CA SER A 81 15.15 32.32 -1.74
C SER A 81 13.63 32.18 -1.88
N HIS A 82 13.14 30.95 -2.06
CA HIS A 82 11.69 30.68 -2.11
C HIS A 82 11.00 31.01 -0.79
N ALA A 83 11.61 30.63 0.34
CA ALA A 83 11.07 30.93 1.67
C ALA A 83 11.00 32.43 1.93
N GLU A 84 12.02 33.19 1.50
CA GLU A 84 12.05 34.65 1.60
C GLU A 84 10.94 35.31 0.77
N LEU A 85 10.72 34.86 -0.47
CA LEU A 85 9.67 35.38 -1.35
C LEU A 85 8.27 35.19 -0.75
N VAL A 86 7.93 33.97 -0.31
CA VAL A 86 6.61 33.71 0.30
C VAL A 86 6.46 34.45 1.63
N THR A 87 7.52 34.49 2.46
CA THR A 87 7.50 35.23 3.74
C THR A 87 7.29 36.73 3.51
N CYS A 88 7.93 37.30 2.48
CA CYS A 88 7.72 38.69 2.10
C CYS A 88 6.26 38.94 1.70
N CYS A 89 5.66 38.10 0.86
CA CYS A 89 4.25 38.21 0.47
C CYS A 89 3.30 38.02 1.67
N ALA A 90 3.62 37.10 2.59
CA ALA A 90 2.80 36.83 3.77
C ALA A 90 2.86 37.97 4.80
N ASN A 91 3.99 38.65 4.96
CA ASN A 91 4.14 39.76 5.91
C ASN A 91 3.79 41.13 5.30
N ARG A 92 3.96 41.28 3.98
CA ARG A 92 3.71 42.51 3.22
C ARG A 92 2.84 42.20 2.00
N PRO A 93 1.54 41.93 2.21
CA PRO A 93 0.63 41.43 1.17
C PRO A 93 0.46 42.41 -0.01
N LEU A 94 0.43 43.72 0.28
CA LEU A 94 0.15 44.71 -0.76
C LEU A 94 1.41 45.02 -1.58
N PRO A 95 1.30 45.22 -2.92
CA PRO A 95 2.43 45.65 -3.74
C PRO A 95 3.09 46.95 -3.23
N SER A 96 2.28 47.91 -2.77
CA SER A 96 2.77 49.19 -2.21
C SER A 96 3.71 49.01 -1.01
N GLN A 97 3.50 47.99 -0.18
CA GLN A 97 4.34 47.69 0.98
C GLN A 97 5.71 47.12 0.60
N ARG A 98 5.87 46.64 -0.63
CA ARG A 98 7.08 45.99 -1.16
C ARG A 98 7.94 46.92 -2.02
N GLN A 99 7.56 48.20 -2.15
CA GLN A 99 8.25 49.17 -2.99
C GLN A 99 9.69 49.48 -2.56
N HIS A 100 10.01 49.28 -1.28
CA HIS A 100 11.36 49.44 -0.74
C HIS A 100 12.34 48.35 -1.22
N LEU A 101 11.84 47.24 -1.82
CA LEU A 101 12.68 46.20 -2.39
C LEU A 101 13.13 46.57 -3.82
N PRO A 102 14.35 46.18 -4.23
CA PRO A 102 14.82 46.32 -5.61
C PRO A 102 13.84 45.68 -6.59
N ALA A 103 13.63 46.30 -7.77
CA ALA A 103 12.68 45.82 -8.76
C ALA A 103 12.93 44.36 -9.18
N ALA A 104 14.21 43.96 -9.26
CA ALA A 104 14.63 42.60 -9.61
C ALA A 104 14.36 41.54 -8.53
N GLN A 105 14.12 41.94 -7.28
CA GLN A 105 13.85 41.04 -6.14
C GLN A 105 12.43 41.20 -5.61
N ARG A 106 11.62 42.06 -6.24
CA ARG A 106 10.26 42.34 -5.78
C ARG A 106 9.34 41.19 -6.22
N PRO A 107 8.73 40.44 -5.28
CA PRO A 107 7.82 39.39 -5.66
C PRO A 107 6.54 39.97 -6.24
N GLN A 108 6.05 39.39 -7.34
CA GLN A 108 4.75 39.68 -7.95
C GLN A 108 3.80 38.51 -7.72
N ILE A 109 2.52 38.82 -7.49
CA ILE A 109 1.49 37.81 -7.24
C ILE A 109 0.54 37.78 -8.44
N TYR A 110 0.19 36.58 -8.87
CA TYR A 110 -0.73 36.33 -9.97
C TYR A 110 -1.79 35.30 -9.58
N ARG A 111 -2.98 35.42 -10.17
CA ARG A 111 -4.03 34.39 -10.10
C ARG A 111 -4.08 33.60 -11.41
N PRO A 112 -4.14 32.26 -11.38
CA PRO A 112 -4.37 31.46 -12.58
C PRO A 112 -5.80 31.62 -13.07
N VAL A 113 -5.98 31.84 -14.37
CA VAL A 113 -7.27 32.09 -15.02
C VAL A 113 -7.44 31.17 -16.22
N LEU A 114 -8.60 30.52 -16.29
CA LEU A 114 -9.00 29.63 -17.37
C LEU A 114 -9.98 30.33 -18.29
N ASP A 115 -9.83 30.14 -19.60
CA ASP A 115 -10.73 30.69 -20.61
C ASP A 115 -11.17 29.67 -21.67
N ILE A 116 -12.43 29.83 -22.12
CA ILE A 116 -13.05 29.15 -23.27
C ILE A 116 -13.47 30.24 -24.25
N THR A 117 -13.14 30.08 -25.53
CA THR A 117 -13.44 31.10 -26.56
C THR A 117 -14.90 31.10 -27.02
N THR A 118 -15.57 29.94 -27.09
CA THR A 118 -16.97 29.85 -27.53
C THR A 118 -17.70 28.70 -26.84
N PRO A 119 -18.80 28.92 -26.07
CA PRO A 119 -19.24 30.23 -25.58
C PRO A 119 -18.15 30.88 -24.72
N ASN A 120 -18.06 32.21 -24.77
CA ASN A 120 -17.08 32.95 -23.97
C ASN A 120 -17.29 32.66 -22.48
N TRP A 121 -16.30 32.02 -21.85
CA TRP A 121 -16.28 31.79 -20.41
C TRP A 121 -14.87 32.08 -19.88
N ARG A 122 -14.78 32.71 -18.72
CA ARG A 122 -13.52 33.04 -18.06
C ARG A 122 -13.71 33.00 -16.56
N SER A 123 -12.87 32.24 -15.86
CA SER A 123 -12.88 32.18 -14.40
C SER A 123 -11.49 31.92 -13.84
N TYR A 124 -11.22 32.42 -12.64
CA TYR A 124 -9.96 32.18 -11.94
C TYR A 124 -10.05 30.96 -11.03
N LEU A 125 -8.91 30.35 -10.69
CA LEU A 125 -8.84 29.25 -9.72
C LEU A 125 -8.91 29.78 -8.28
N PRO A 126 -10.01 29.58 -7.54
CA PRO A 126 -10.15 30.17 -6.20
C PRO A 126 -9.16 29.57 -5.21
N GLY A 127 -8.60 30.43 -4.35
CA GLY A 127 -7.64 30.02 -3.32
C GLY A 127 -6.25 29.62 -3.84
N THR A 128 -5.95 29.82 -5.13
CA THR A 128 -4.68 29.46 -5.78
C THR A 128 -3.96 30.69 -6.33
N PHE A 129 -2.68 30.83 -6.00
CA PHE A 129 -1.85 31.98 -6.37
C PHE A 129 -0.47 31.56 -6.84
N VAL A 130 0.09 32.32 -7.78
CA VAL A 130 1.46 32.15 -8.28
C VAL A 130 2.28 33.35 -7.88
N ILE A 131 3.42 33.12 -7.22
CA ILE A 131 4.38 34.16 -6.85
C ILE A 131 5.61 34.02 -7.75
N VAL A 132 6.01 35.11 -8.40
CA VAL A 132 7.16 35.15 -9.32
C VAL A 132 8.10 36.27 -8.89
N GLU A 133 9.40 36.03 -8.94
CA GLU A 133 10.43 37.03 -8.64
C GLU A 133 10.71 37.96 -9.84
N GLY A 134 11.05 39.22 -9.56
CA GLY A 134 11.82 40.06 -10.50
C GLY A 134 11.08 40.65 -11.70
N ARG A 135 9.75 40.76 -11.66
CA ARG A 135 8.96 41.34 -12.76
C ARG A 135 8.42 42.75 -12.47
N PRO A 136 8.28 43.59 -13.52
CA PRO A 136 7.55 44.85 -13.43
C PRO A 136 6.09 44.61 -13.00
N GLU A 137 5.59 45.46 -12.11
CA GLU A 137 4.20 45.43 -11.64
C GLU A 137 3.21 45.53 -12.81
N GLY A 138 2.10 44.79 -12.73
CA GLY A 138 1.00 44.86 -13.71
C GLY A 138 1.26 44.18 -15.06
N ARG A 139 2.46 43.67 -15.34
CA ARG A 139 2.74 42.97 -16.61
C ARG A 139 2.31 41.51 -16.53
N MET A 140 1.52 41.06 -17.52
CA MET A 140 1.17 39.64 -17.67
C MET A 140 2.44 38.82 -17.89
N PRO A 141 2.60 37.69 -17.20
CA PRO A 141 3.84 36.99 -17.28
C PRO A 141 3.89 36.09 -18.51
N ASP A 142 4.98 36.19 -19.29
CA ASP A 142 5.32 35.19 -20.31
C ASP A 142 5.55 33.83 -19.66
N THR A 143 4.71 32.86 -20.03
CA THR A 143 4.69 31.48 -19.53
C THR A 143 5.82 30.63 -20.11
N ARG A 144 6.50 31.12 -21.15
CA ARG A 144 7.66 30.46 -21.76
C ARG A 144 8.99 30.89 -21.12
N ASN A 145 8.98 31.87 -20.22
CA ASN A 145 10.20 32.30 -19.54
C ASN A 145 10.71 31.23 -18.57
N THR A 146 11.98 30.88 -18.71
CA THR A 146 12.67 29.84 -17.92
C THR A 146 13.55 30.40 -16.80
N THR A 147 13.65 31.72 -16.65
CA THR A 147 14.65 32.36 -15.77
C THR A 147 14.15 32.74 -14.38
N ASP A 148 12.84 32.91 -14.19
CA ASP A 148 12.29 33.43 -12.93
C ASP A 148 11.78 32.29 -12.04
N TYR A 149 12.23 32.24 -10.77
CA TYR A 149 11.67 31.34 -9.78
C TYR A 149 10.17 31.55 -9.61
N ALA A 150 9.44 30.46 -9.49
CA ALA A 150 8.00 30.48 -9.35
C ALA A 150 7.53 29.61 -8.18
N LEU A 151 6.52 30.10 -7.47
CA LEU A 151 5.90 29.43 -6.33
C LEU A 151 4.40 29.32 -6.55
N LEU A 152 3.85 28.14 -6.35
CA LEU A 152 2.42 27.91 -6.28
C LEU A 152 1.99 27.88 -4.81
N CYS A 153 1.06 28.74 -4.43
CA CYS A 153 0.46 28.76 -3.11
C CYS A 153 -1.04 28.46 -3.26
N SER A 154 -1.50 27.30 -2.78
CA SER A 154 -2.92 26.92 -2.83
C SER A 154 -3.43 26.37 -1.50
N LEU A 155 -4.73 26.48 -1.25
CA LEU A 155 -5.40 25.82 -0.12
C LEU A 155 -5.30 24.29 -0.21
N SER A 156 -5.32 23.77 -1.44
CA SER A 156 -5.33 22.33 -1.73
C SER A 156 -3.98 21.64 -1.58
N HIS A 157 -2.85 22.36 -1.68
CA HIS A 157 -1.51 21.75 -1.69
C HIS A 157 -0.48 22.50 -0.82
N GLY A 158 -0.83 23.67 -0.28
CA GLY A 158 0.10 24.54 0.44
C GLY A 158 1.07 25.23 -0.52
N ILE A 159 2.36 25.25 -0.14
CA ILE A 159 3.43 25.87 -0.94
C ILE A 159 4.07 24.81 -1.86
N GLU A 160 4.34 25.15 -3.11
CA GLU A 160 5.16 24.35 -4.03
C GLU A 160 6.14 25.26 -4.76
N ALA A 161 7.41 24.85 -4.85
CA ALA A 161 8.48 25.62 -5.46
C ALA A 161 8.89 25.00 -6.79
N PHE A 162 9.14 25.85 -7.78
CA PHE A 162 9.57 25.49 -9.13
C PHE A 162 10.81 26.29 -9.52
N ASP A 163 11.65 25.70 -10.37
CA ASP A 163 12.85 26.37 -10.86
C ASP A 163 12.51 27.48 -11.85
N SER A 164 11.38 27.37 -12.55
CA SER A 164 10.88 28.43 -13.42
C SER A 164 9.34 28.51 -13.51
N LEU A 165 8.84 29.66 -13.98
CA LEU A 165 7.42 29.81 -14.34
C LEU A 165 6.98 28.84 -15.44
N ALA A 166 7.86 28.52 -16.40
CA ALA A 166 7.56 27.56 -17.47
C ALA A 166 7.30 26.15 -16.93
N GLU A 167 8.08 25.71 -15.94
CA GLU A 167 7.87 24.43 -15.26
C GLU A 167 6.56 24.43 -14.45
N LEU A 168 6.31 25.50 -13.68
CA LEU A 168 5.05 25.65 -12.95
C LEU A 168 3.85 25.62 -13.90
N HIS A 169 3.93 26.33 -15.02
CA HIS A 169 2.85 26.40 -16.01
C HIS A 169 2.57 25.04 -16.65
N THR A 170 3.63 24.34 -17.07
CA THR A 170 3.50 22.98 -17.61
C THR A 170 2.84 22.05 -16.59
N GLU A 171 3.29 22.12 -15.35
CA GLU A 171 2.77 21.30 -14.26
C GLU A 171 1.30 21.62 -13.94
N LEU A 172 0.91 22.90 -13.90
CA LEU A 172 -0.49 23.30 -13.67
C LEU A 172 -1.41 22.84 -14.80
N CYS A 173 -1.00 23.01 -16.07
CA CYS A 173 -1.77 22.52 -17.21
C CYS A 173 -1.98 21.00 -17.11
N GLU A 174 -0.90 20.23 -16.90
CA GLU A 174 -0.99 18.78 -16.79
C GLU A 174 -1.87 18.30 -15.60
N ARG A 175 -1.94 19.07 -14.51
CA ARG A 175 -2.80 18.76 -13.35
C ARG A 175 -4.26 19.09 -13.63
N LEU A 176 -4.55 20.22 -14.26
CA LEU A 176 -5.91 20.64 -14.58
C LEU A 176 -6.54 19.75 -15.65
N ASP A 177 -5.71 19.19 -16.54
CA ASP A 177 -6.15 18.22 -17.55
C ASP A 177 -6.37 16.80 -16.98
N ASP A 178 -5.82 16.47 -15.81
CA ASP A 178 -6.03 15.18 -15.14
C ASP A 178 -7.30 15.22 -14.26
N VAL A 179 -8.23 14.29 -14.49
CA VAL A 179 -9.53 14.24 -13.79
C VAL A 179 -9.40 14.08 -12.28
N GLN A 180 -8.36 13.41 -11.79
CA GLN A 180 -8.14 13.26 -10.35
C GLN A 180 -7.39 14.47 -9.81
N GLN A 181 -6.27 14.89 -10.43
CA GLN A 181 -5.44 16.01 -9.92
C GLN A 181 -6.12 17.38 -10.04
N SER A 182 -7.07 17.54 -10.96
CA SER A 182 -7.85 18.77 -11.10
C SER A 182 -8.87 18.93 -9.96
N ARG A 183 -9.38 17.84 -9.36
CA ARG A 183 -10.44 17.90 -8.34
C ARG A 183 -10.07 18.82 -7.18
N PRO A 184 -8.90 18.71 -6.52
CA PRO A 184 -8.55 19.61 -5.41
C PRO A 184 -8.39 21.08 -5.84
N LEU A 185 -7.96 21.35 -7.08
CA LEU A 185 -7.78 22.72 -7.60
C LEU A 185 -9.13 23.37 -7.98
N LEU A 186 -10.06 22.58 -8.52
CA LEU A 186 -11.38 23.04 -8.95
C LEU A 186 -12.43 22.99 -7.83
N ARG A 187 -12.11 22.37 -6.68
CA ARG A 187 -13.06 22.14 -5.59
C ARG A 187 -13.67 23.43 -5.02
N HIS A 188 -12.90 24.52 -5.03
CA HIS A 188 -13.34 25.82 -4.51
C HIS A 188 -14.15 26.64 -5.53
N MET A 189 -14.42 26.11 -6.72
CA MET A 189 -15.33 26.75 -7.68
C MET A 189 -16.78 26.53 -7.26
N SER A 190 -17.56 27.62 -7.27
CA SER A 190 -18.86 27.71 -6.61
C SER A 190 -19.94 26.79 -7.19
N ASN A 191 -19.90 26.44 -8.47
CA ASN A 191 -20.94 25.61 -9.11
C ASN A 191 -20.31 24.49 -9.97
N GLU A 192 -21.05 23.41 -10.25
CA GLU A 192 -20.54 22.29 -11.05
C GLU A 192 -20.32 22.70 -12.51
N HIS A 193 -21.11 23.65 -13.03
CA HIS A 193 -20.97 24.14 -14.41
C HIS A 193 -19.61 24.81 -14.66
N ASP A 194 -19.11 25.62 -13.73
CA ASP A 194 -17.79 26.24 -13.80
C ASP A 194 -16.68 25.22 -13.62
N ARG A 195 -16.89 24.16 -12.82
CA ARG A 195 -15.95 23.04 -12.73
C ARG A 195 -15.87 22.28 -14.06
N ASP A 196 -17.00 22.05 -14.71
CA ASP A 196 -17.06 21.43 -16.03
C ASP A 196 -16.44 22.30 -17.11
N ASN A 197 -16.69 23.61 -17.10
CA ASN A 197 -16.02 24.55 -18.00
C ASN A 197 -14.51 24.58 -17.74
N ALA A 198 -14.07 24.57 -16.49
CA ALA A 198 -12.65 24.53 -16.15
C ALA A 198 -11.96 23.24 -16.64
N ARG A 199 -12.62 22.07 -16.56
CA ARG A 199 -12.13 20.80 -17.12
C ARG A 199 -12.04 20.78 -18.66
N ASN A 200 -12.74 21.71 -19.31
CA ASN A 200 -12.81 21.88 -20.76
C ASN A 200 -12.18 23.21 -21.23
N ALA A 201 -11.39 23.86 -20.37
CA ALA A 201 -10.75 25.12 -20.69
C ALA A 201 -9.74 24.97 -21.83
N GLU A 202 -9.66 25.98 -22.68
CA GLU A 202 -8.80 25.97 -23.87
C GLU A 202 -7.43 26.59 -23.56
N ARG A 203 -7.35 27.46 -22.55
CA ARG A 203 -6.14 28.20 -22.20
C ARG A 203 -6.05 28.46 -20.70
N LEU A 204 -4.80 28.50 -20.20
CA LEU A 204 -4.44 28.94 -18.85
C LEU A 204 -3.59 30.21 -18.94
N ARG A 205 -4.02 31.26 -18.23
CA ARG A 205 -3.34 32.57 -18.17
C ARG A 205 -3.10 32.99 -16.72
N TYR A 206 -2.30 34.03 -16.54
CA TYR A 206 -2.00 34.60 -15.22
C TYR A 206 -2.36 36.07 -15.19
N GLU A 207 -3.26 36.44 -14.29
CA GLU A 207 -3.64 37.84 -14.07
C GLU A 207 -2.95 38.39 -12.83
N TRP A 208 -2.45 39.63 -12.93
CA TRP A 208 -1.80 40.28 -11.80
C TRP A 208 -2.78 40.50 -10.65
N PHE A 209 -2.34 40.19 -9.43
CA PHE A 209 -3.15 40.27 -8.22
C PHE A 209 -2.49 41.26 -7.23
N ASN A 210 -3.24 42.27 -6.83
CA ASN A 210 -2.75 43.42 -6.06
C ASN A 210 -3.33 43.52 -4.63
N GLU A 211 -4.13 42.54 -4.20
CA GLU A 211 -4.71 42.49 -2.87
C GLU A 211 -4.00 41.46 -1.97
N ASP A 212 -4.53 41.24 -0.76
CA ASP A 212 -4.00 40.25 0.19
C ASP A 212 -4.42 38.83 -0.20
N MET A 213 -3.43 38.04 -0.64
CA MET A 213 -3.57 36.63 -1.01
C MET A 213 -4.27 35.79 0.05
N ILE A 214 -3.96 36.01 1.33
CA ILE A 214 -4.44 35.17 2.44
C ILE A 214 -5.88 35.56 2.79
N GLN A 215 -6.22 36.85 2.70
CA GLN A 215 -7.61 37.29 2.83
C GLN A 215 -8.47 36.74 1.68
N ALA A 216 -7.93 36.69 0.46
CA ALA A 216 -8.62 36.11 -0.68
C ALA A 216 -8.79 34.58 -0.55
N GLN A 217 -7.83 33.86 0.04
CA GLN A 217 -7.98 32.44 0.39
C GLN A 217 -9.08 32.22 1.44
N ALA A 218 -9.11 33.02 2.50
CA ALA A 218 -10.18 32.97 3.50
C ALA A 218 -11.55 33.25 2.86
N GLN A 219 -11.63 34.20 1.92
CA GLN A 219 -12.86 34.51 1.22
C GLN A 219 -13.30 33.37 0.30
N ALA A 220 -12.37 32.72 -0.41
CA ALA A 220 -12.68 31.56 -1.26
C ALA A 220 -13.28 30.39 -0.46
N LEU A 221 -12.84 30.17 0.78
CA LEU A 221 -13.45 29.19 1.68
C LEU A 221 -14.89 29.56 2.04
N ILE A 222 -15.13 30.83 2.41
CA ILE A 222 -16.47 31.32 2.79
C ILE A 222 -17.43 31.28 1.59
N ASP A 223 -16.98 31.70 0.41
CA ASP A 223 -17.77 31.65 -0.83
C ASP A 223 -18.11 30.21 -1.22
N GLY A 224 -17.15 29.30 -1.09
CA GLY A 224 -17.35 27.86 -1.29
C GLY A 224 -18.38 27.27 -0.32
N GLN A 225 -18.30 27.63 0.97
CA GLN A 225 -19.29 27.25 1.99
C GLN A 225 -20.69 27.71 1.57
N HIS A 226 -20.83 28.98 1.21
CA HIS A 226 -22.10 29.58 0.84
C HIS A 226 -22.71 28.89 -0.39
N ALA A 227 -21.89 28.54 -1.37
CA ALA A 227 -22.33 27.84 -2.57
C ALA A 227 -22.78 26.40 -2.28
N ALA A 228 -22.00 25.64 -1.51
CA ALA A 228 -22.37 24.28 -1.09
C ALA A 228 -23.67 24.25 -0.29
N LEU A 229 -23.83 25.20 0.64
CA LEU A 229 -25.07 25.39 1.40
C LEU A 229 -26.25 25.73 0.49
N THR A 230 -26.04 26.60 -0.50
CA THR A 230 -27.10 26.96 -1.47
C THR A 230 -27.56 25.73 -2.26
N GLN A 231 -26.63 24.86 -2.66
CA GLN A 231 -26.95 23.63 -3.36
C GLN A 231 -27.76 22.67 -2.47
N ALA A 232 -27.35 22.43 -1.22
CA ALA A 232 -28.09 21.58 -0.29
C ALA A 232 -29.55 22.05 -0.09
N TRP A 233 -29.76 23.36 0.05
CA TRP A 233 -31.11 23.94 0.12
C TRP A 233 -31.91 23.77 -1.19
N GLN A 234 -31.26 23.87 -2.35
CA GLN A 234 -31.92 23.66 -3.66
C GLN A 234 -32.34 22.20 -3.85
N GLU A 235 -31.49 21.25 -3.48
CA GLU A 235 -31.78 19.81 -3.56
C GLU A 235 -32.95 19.43 -2.64
N ALA A 236 -33.02 20.00 -1.43
CA ALA A 236 -34.18 19.82 -0.56
C ALA A 236 -35.46 20.43 -1.12
N ALA A 237 -35.37 21.57 -1.82
CA ALA A 237 -36.53 22.21 -2.45
C ALA A 237 -37.11 21.42 -3.64
N GLN A 238 -36.33 20.51 -4.24
CA GLN A 238 -36.80 19.64 -5.32
C GLN A 238 -37.58 18.41 -4.83
N GLN A 239 -37.59 18.14 -3.52
CA GLN A 239 -38.29 17.01 -2.93
C GLN A 239 -39.77 17.34 -2.67
N ALA A 240 -40.65 16.35 -2.85
CA ALA A 240 -42.09 16.51 -2.62
C ALA A 240 -42.43 16.81 -1.14
N ALA A 241 -41.61 16.31 -0.21
CA ALA A 241 -41.65 16.61 1.21
C ALA A 241 -40.22 16.73 1.74
N VAL A 242 -39.97 17.70 2.61
CA VAL A 242 -38.64 17.98 3.14
C VAL A 242 -38.31 17.02 4.28
N ASP A 243 -37.25 16.23 4.11
CA ASP A 243 -36.65 15.44 5.18
C ASP A 243 -35.69 16.32 6.00
N TRP A 244 -36.21 16.91 7.09
CA TRP A 244 -35.45 17.83 7.95
C TRP A 244 -34.21 17.20 8.61
N PRO A 245 -34.27 15.98 9.18
CA PRO A 245 -33.07 15.29 9.67
C PRO A 245 -31.98 15.17 8.62
N LYS A 246 -32.34 14.75 7.40
CA LYS A 246 -31.39 14.63 6.29
C LYS A 246 -30.81 15.99 5.90
N LEU A 247 -31.65 16.99 5.67
CA LEU A 247 -31.21 18.35 5.33
C LEU A 247 -30.29 18.94 6.41
N THR A 248 -30.56 18.69 7.69
CA THR A 248 -29.72 19.16 8.79
C THR A 248 -28.33 18.52 8.75
N ALA A 249 -28.25 17.22 8.45
CA ALA A 249 -26.98 16.51 8.27
C ALA A 249 -26.22 17.04 7.04
N ASP A 250 -26.90 17.19 5.90
CA ASP A 250 -26.31 17.69 4.65
C ASP A 250 -25.78 19.13 4.82
N LEU A 251 -26.51 20.00 5.53
CA LEU A 251 -26.09 21.36 5.84
C LEU A 251 -24.91 21.40 6.82
N ALA A 252 -24.87 20.51 7.82
CA ALA A 252 -23.76 20.42 8.74
C ALA A 252 -22.47 19.98 8.02
N GLU A 253 -22.57 19.02 7.10
CA GLU A 253 -21.46 18.61 6.25
C GLU A 253 -21.01 19.73 5.30
N ALA A 254 -21.95 20.40 4.61
CA ALA A 254 -21.65 21.50 3.70
C ALA A 254 -21.08 22.74 4.39
N ALA A 255 -21.40 22.95 5.67
CA ALA A 255 -20.88 24.06 6.45
C ALA A 255 -19.50 23.78 7.06
N ASP A 256 -19.03 22.53 7.11
CA ASP A 256 -17.73 22.19 7.68
C ASP A 256 -16.58 22.64 6.76
N LEU A 257 -15.86 23.66 7.23
CA LEU A 257 -14.69 24.23 6.55
C LEU A 257 -13.37 23.61 6.98
N LEU A 258 -13.34 22.87 8.09
CA LEU A 258 -12.09 22.36 8.66
C LEU A 258 -11.33 21.46 7.67
N PRO A 259 -11.98 20.55 6.92
CA PRO A 259 -11.29 19.74 5.93
C PRO A 259 -10.61 20.51 4.79
N TRP A 260 -10.98 21.78 4.59
CA TRP A 260 -10.49 22.64 3.52
C TRP A 260 -9.40 23.62 3.97
N ALA A 261 -9.20 23.78 5.28
CA ALA A 261 -8.28 24.75 5.88
C ALA A 261 -7.23 24.10 6.80
N ASP A 262 -7.38 22.82 7.15
CA ASP A 262 -6.47 22.15 8.07
C ASP A 262 -5.09 21.85 7.47
N SER A 263 -4.20 21.34 8.32
CA SER A 263 -2.81 21.06 7.97
C SER A 263 -2.60 19.86 7.06
N ARG A 264 -3.64 19.06 6.73
CA ARG A 264 -3.47 17.77 6.03
C ARG A 264 -2.86 17.93 4.65
N SER A 265 -3.37 18.85 3.83
CA SER A 265 -2.86 19.10 2.48
C SER A 265 -1.39 19.55 2.50
N ALA A 266 -1.05 20.48 3.39
CA ALA A 266 0.30 20.97 3.57
C ALA A 266 1.27 19.88 4.06
N LEU A 267 0.84 19.01 4.97
CA LEU A 267 1.63 17.88 5.47
C LEU A 267 1.84 16.81 4.40
N GLN A 268 0.81 16.51 3.62
CA GLN A 268 0.90 15.59 2.48
C GLN A 268 1.96 16.05 1.49
N THR A 269 1.94 17.33 1.11
CA THR A 269 2.96 17.94 0.24
C THR A 269 4.36 17.80 0.83
N ARG A 270 4.51 18.10 2.12
CA ARG A 270 5.78 17.99 2.86
C ARG A 270 6.32 16.55 2.85
N TYR A 271 5.49 15.55 3.12
CA TYR A 271 5.93 14.16 3.17
C TYR A 271 6.35 13.63 1.80
N GLY A 272 5.64 14.02 0.74
CA GLY A 272 6.10 13.78 -0.63
C GLY A 272 7.51 14.34 -0.85
N LEU A 273 7.72 15.63 -0.55
CA LEU A 273 9.01 16.29 -0.81
C LEU A 273 10.16 15.71 0.02
N LEU A 274 9.88 15.28 1.26
CA LEU A 274 10.85 14.57 2.09
C LEU A 274 11.26 13.22 1.46
N LEU A 275 10.33 12.51 0.82
CA LEU A 275 10.63 11.28 0.11
C LEU A 275 11.48 11.54 -1.13
N GLU A 276 11.08 12.51 -1.95
CA GLU A 276 11.83 12.88 -3.14
C GLU A 276 13.27 13.27 -2.78
N ARG A 277 13.44 14.14 -1.78
CA ARG A 277 14.76 14.57 -1.32
C ARG A 277 15.63 13.40 -0.85
N ASN A 278 15.08 12.51 -0.03
CA ASN A 278 15.83 11.40 0.58
C ASN A 278 15.82 10.12 -0.27
N SER A 279 15.34 10.19 -1.52
CA SER A 279 15.37 9.05 -2.43
C SER A 279 16.78 8.79 -2.99
N PRO A 280 17.14 7.52 -3.28
CA PRO A 280 18.41 7.15 -3.89
C PRO A 280 18.56 7.74 -5.29
N ALA A 281 19.80 7.92 -5.72
CA ALA A 281 20.13 8.43 -7.05
C ALA A 281 19.48 7.60 -8.17
N TRP A 282 19.43 6.27 -8.06
CA TRP A 282 18.81 5.42 -9.07
C TRP A 282 17.30 5.67 -9.23
N LEU A 283 16.59 6.05 -8.15
CA LEU A 283 15.17 6.36 -8.22
C LEU A 283 14.95 7.76 -8.80
N LYS A 284 15.80 8.73 -8.43
CA LYS A 284 15.76 10.10 -9.00
C LYS A 284 16.06 10.13 -10.49
N ASN A 285 16.97 9.26 -10.93
CA ASN A 285 17.43 9.19 -12.32
C ASN A 285 16.63 8.19 -13.16
N ALA A 286 15.66 7.47 -12.57
CA ALA A 286 14.82 6.55 -13.32
C ALA A 286 13.99 7.31 -14.36
N SER A 287 13.82 6.71 -15.54
CA SER A 287 12.93 7.26 -16.57
C SER A 287 11.49 7.31 -16.07
N ALA A 288 10.63 8.10 -16.73
CA ALA A 288 9.20 8.15 -16.39
C ALA A 288 8.54 6.77 -16.47
N GLN A 289 8.88 5.96 -17.48
CA GLN A 289 8.48 4.56 -17.57
C GLN A 289 9.03 3.73 -16.41
N GLY A 290 10.29 3.92 -16.03
CA GLY A 290 10.90 3.16 -14.94
C GLY A 290 10.24 3.43 -13.60
N LEU A 291 9.98 4.70 -13.30
CA LEU A 291 9.20 5.09 -12.12
C LEU A 291 7.80 4.48 -12.16
N THR A 292 7.10 4.55 -13.30
CA THR A 292 5.77 3.96 -13.46
C THR A 292 5.78 2.45 -13.18
N HIS A 293 6.75 1.72 -13.72
CA HIS A 293 6.89 0.28 -13.51
C HIS A 293 7.20 -0.06 -12.04
N ILE A 294 8.10 0.67 -11.39
CA ILE A 294 8.39 0.49 -9.95
C ILE A 294 7.12 0.72 -9.12
N MET A 295 6.39 1.80 -9.42
CA MET A 295 5.16 2.13 -8.71
C MET A 295 4.06 1.09 -8.93
N GLN A 296 3.91 0.57 -10.15
CA GLN A 296 2.98 -0.52 -10.47
C GLN A 296 3.23 -1.74 -9.58
N THR A 297 4.48 -2.20 -9.55
CA THR A 297 4.84 -3.40 -8.79
C THR A 297 4.68 -3.20 -7.28
N LEU A 298 4.89 -1.97 -6.78
CA LEU A 298 4.56 -1.59 -5.39
C LEU A 298 3.06 -1.67 -5.10
N GLN A 299 2.23 -1.19 -6.03
CA GLN A 299 0.78 -1.27 -5.89
C GLN A 299 0.29 -2.71 -5.94
N GLU A 300 0.82 -3.54 -6.85
CA GLU A 300 0.54 -4.99 -6.90
C GLU A 300 0.83 -5.64 -5.55
N LEU A 301 1.94 -5.28 -4.91
CA LEU A 301 2.29 -5.77 -3.59
C LEU A 301 1.32 -5.31 -2.50
N VAL A 302 0.97 -4.02 -2.47
CA VAL A 302 -0.01 -3.48 -1.49
C VAL A 302 -1.35 -4.19 -1.63
N ILE A 303 -1.86 -4.34 -2.85
CA ILE A 303 -3.12 -5.04 -3.14
C ILE A 303 -3.05 -6.50 -2.69
N ALA A 304 -1.93 -7.18 -2.96
CA ALA A 304 -1.75 -8.55 -2.55
C ALA A 304 -1.81 -8.64 -1.01
N ILE A 305 -1.11 -7.76 -0.30
CA ILE A 305 -1.09 -7.68 1.17
C ILE A 305 -2.49 -7.41 1.73
N ASP A 306 -3.21 -6.44 1.18
CA ASP A 306 -4.57 -6.12 1.62
C ASP A 306 -5.54 -7.29 1.44
N LYS A 307 -5.41 -8.07 0.36
CA LYS A 307 -6.22 -9.26 0.10
C LYS A 307 -5.95 -10.39 1.09
N ALA A 308 -4.76 -10.46 1.67
CA ALA A 308 -4.40 -11.48 2.66
C ALA A 308 -4.71 -11.06 4.12
N ALA A 309 -5.30 -9.88 4.34
CA ALA A 309 -5.64 -9.44 5.69
C ALA A 309 -6.90 -10.16 6.23
N ALA A 310 -6.78 -10.85 7.38
CA ALA A 310 -7.83 -11.65 8.00
C ALA A 310 -7.91 -11.48 9.54
N PRO A 311 -9.09 -11.47 10.17
CA PRO A 311 -9.19 -11.57 11.62
C PRO A 311 -9.00 -13.02 12.11
N GLY A 312 -8.48 -13.19 13.33
CA GLY A 312 -8.60 -14.43 14.11
C GLY A 312 -7.69 -15.60 13.71
N ILE A 313 -6.75 -15.40 12.77
CA ILE A 313 -5.78 -16.43 12.38
C ILE A 313 -4.44 -16.17 13.09
N LEU A 314 -3.93 -17.18 13.80
CA LEU A 314 -2.60 -17.10 14.41
C LEU A 314 -1.51 -16.93 13.33
N SER A 315 -0.57 -16.00 13.54
CA SER A 315 0.61 -15.86 12.69
C SER A 315 1.54 -17.07 12.84
N LEU A 316 2.41 -17.33 11.86
CA LEU A 316 3.40 -18.42 11.98
C LEU A 316 4.30 -18.22 13.21
N GLU A 317 4.65 -16.98 13.54
CA GLU A 317 5.37 -16.66 14.78
C GLU A 317 4.57 -17.02 16.03
N GLN A 318 3.26 -16.78 16.06
CA GLN A 318 2.41 -17.13 17.20
C GLN A 318 2.27 -18.65 17.39
N PHE A 319 2.46 -19.45 16.34
CA PHE A 319 2.54 -20.92 16.44
C PHE A 319 3.91 -21.42 16.90
N VAL A 320 4.97 -20.61 16.76
CA VAL A 320 6.31 -20.94 17.30
C VAL A 320 6.50 -20.35 18.71
N ASP A 321 5.74 -19.31 19.06
CA ASP A 321 5.81 -18.68 20.38
C ASP A 321 5.33 -19.64 21.48
N ARG A 322 6.11 -19.69 22.57
CA ARG A 322 5.81 -20.47 23.76
C ARG A 322 4.45 -20.09 24.36
N ASN A 323 4.05 -18.82 24.24
CA ASN A 323 2.74 -18.38 24.72
C ASN A 323 1.58 -18.98 23.90
N GLY A 324 1.76 -19.15 22.58
CA GLY A 324 0.77 -19.79 21.71
C GLY A 324 0.62 -21.28 22.00
N LEU A 325 1.74 -21.99 22.19
CA LEU A 325 1.75 -23.37 22.66
C LEU A 325 1.04 -23.51 24.01
N LEU A 326 1.40 -22.67 25.00
CA LEU A 326 0.77 -22.68 26.32
C LEU A 326 -0.74 -22.38 26.26
N ALA A 327 -1.17 -21.41 25.44
CA ALA A 327 -2.58 -21.10 25.26
C ALA A 327 -3.35 -22.29 24.67
N TRP A 328 -2.79 -22.94 23.65
CA TRP A 328 -3.35 -24.14 23.05
C TRP A 328 -3.42 -25.31 24.06
N THR A 329 -2.33 -25.55 24.79
CA THR A 329 -2.26 -26.61 25.82
C THR A 329 -3.30 -26.38 26.91
N ARG A 330 -3.47 -25.14 27.37
CA ARG A 330 -4.48 -24.77 28.37
C ARG A 330 -5.91 -25.04 27.88
N GLU A 331 -6.20 -24.68 26.64
CA GLU A 331 -7.53 -24.91 26.09
C GLU A 331 -7.84 -26.40 25.93
N ARG A 332 -6.84 -27.20 25.51
CA ARG A 332 -6.98 -28.66 25.43
C ARG A 332 -7.11 -29.32 26.80
N LEU A 333 -6.31 -28.90 27.79
CA LEU A 333 -6.44 -29.36 29.18
C LEU A 333 -7.84 -29.03 29.73
N ARG A 334 -8.33 -27.81 29.54
CA ARG A 334 -9.69 -27.41 29.97
C ARG A 334 -10.76 -28.26 29.28
N THR A 335 -10.61 -28.50 27.98
CA THR A 335 -11.55 -29.35 27.21
C THR A 335 -11.56 -30.79 27.73
N HIS A 336 -10.40 -31.40 27.95
CA HIS A 336 -10.29 -32.77 28.46
C HIS A 336 -10.82 -32.90 29.90
N LEU A 337 -10.49 -31.96 30.79
CA LEU A 337 -11.00 -31.93 32.16
C LEU A 337 -12.53 -31.81 32.18
N ARG A 338 -13.11 -30.95 31.34
CA ARG A 338 -14.58 -30.79 31.22
C ARG A 338 -15.26 -32.01 30.59
N GLN A 339 -14.78 -32.48 29.45
CA GLN A 339 -15.48 -33.51 28.66
C GLN A 339 -15.31 -34.92 29.21
N ARG A 340 -14.12 -35.26 29.71
CA ARG A 340 -13.77 -36.65 30.09
C ARG A 340 -13.82 -36.88 31.59
N HIS A 341 -13.50 -35.86 32.38
CA HIS A 341 -13.52 -35.94 33.84
C HIS A 341 -14.69 -35.16 34.48
N GLN A 342 -15.50 -34.43 33.70
CA GLN A 342 -16.64 -33.63 34.20
C GLN A 342 -16.23 -32.57 35.24
N LEU A 343 -14.97 -32.10 35.16
CA LEU A 343 -14.40 -31.11 36.06
C LEU A 343 -14.27 -29.78 35.34
N ASP A 344 -15.04 -28.78 35.75
CA ASP A 344 -14.91 -27.40 35.27
C ASP A 344 -13.92 -26.61 36.15
N ILE A 345 -12.67 -27.05 36.15
CA ILE A 345 -11.58 -26.44 36.93
C ILE A 345 -10.64 -25.72 35.95
N ASP A 346 -10.21 -24.51 36.31
CA ASP A 346 -9.22 -23.79 35.53
C ASP A 346 -7.84 -24.48 35.64
N PRO A 347 -7.21 -24.91 34.53
CA PRO A 347 -5.90 -25.59 34.58
C PRO A 347 -4.81 -24.77 35.30
N LEU A 348 -4.92 -23.43 35.31
CA LEU A 348 -3.97 -22.56 36.01
C LEU A 348 -4.03 -22.66 37.55
N GLY A 349 -5.10 -23.24 38.08
CA GLY A 349 -5.28 -23.49 39.51
C GLY A 349 -4.74 -24.83 39.99
N VAL A 350 -4.21 -25.68 39.11
CA VAL A 350 -3.82 -27.07 39.43
C VAL A 350 -2.30 -27.24 39.47
N TYR A 351 -1.79 -27.70 40.60
CA TYR A 351 -0.36 -27.94 40.86
C TYR A 351 -0.09 -29.38 41.25
N VAL A 352 1.07 -29.89 40.84
CA VAL A 352 1.58 -31.21 41.18
C VAL A 352 2.92 -31.07 41.86
N SER A 353 3.04 -31.51 43.11
CA SER A 353 4.31 -31.58 43.81
C SER A 353 4.83 -33.01 43.82
N VAL A 354 6.12 -33.18 43.54
CA VAL A 354 6.85 -34.45 43.59
C VAL A 354 8.08 -34.26 44.49
N THR A 355 8.39 -35.24 45.33
CA THR A 355 9.56 -35.18 46.22
C THR A 355 10.71 -35.98 45.62
N LEU A 356 11.84 -35.32 45.36
CA LEU A 356 13.03 -35.90 44.74
C LEU A 356 14.13 -36.08 45.77
N ALA A 357 14.88 -37.18 45.66
CA ALA A 357 16.09 -37.41 46.43
C ALA A 357 17.30 -36.87 45.66
N ARG A 358 17.88 -35.75 46.10
CA ARG A 358 19.07 -35.14 45.51
C ARG A 358 20.32 -35.55 46.31
N PRO A 359 21.35 -36.14 45.69
CA PRO A 359 22.59 -36.42 46.39
C PRO A 359 23.34 -35.12 46.69
N ILE A 360 23.69 -34.90 47.95
CA ILE A 360 24.50 -33.77 48.44
C ILE A 360 25.82 -34.22 49.07
N GLY A 361 26.03 -35.54 49.18
CA GLY A 361 27.27 -36.18 49.59
C GLY A 361 27.58 -37.43 48.74
N PRO A 362 28.66 -38.17 49.03
CA PRO A 362 29.03 -39.37 48.28
C PRO A 362 27.94 -40.45 48.41
N VAL A 363 27.28 -40.78 47.28
CA VAL A 363 26.30 -41.86 47.19
C VAL A 363 26.99 -43.10 46.62
N LEU A 364 26.97 -44.20 47.35
CA LEU A 364 27.45 -45.49 46.86
C LEU A 364 26.47 -46.05 45.81
N PRO A 365 26.96 -46.60 44.69
CA PRO A 365 26.09 -47.22 43.70
C PRO A 365 25.34 -48.43 44.29
N PRO A 366 24.11 -48.71 43.82
CA PRO A 366 23.22 -49.72 44.40
C PRO A 366 23.72 -51.18 44.27
N SER A 367 24.88 -51.41 43.64
CA SER A 367 25.50 -52.72 43.46
C SER A 367 26.36 -53.19 44.64
N ILE A 368 26.50 -52.40 45.72
CA ILE A 368 27.32 -52.76 46.89
C ILE A 368 26.42 -53.03 48.09
N THR A 369 26.27 -54.31 48.45
CA THR A 369 25.52 -54.78 49.63
C THR A 369 26.42 -54.86 50.88
N GLY A 370 26.72 -53.71 51.49
CA GLY A 370 27.21 -53.55 52.89
C GLY A 370 28.74 -53.34 53.08
N PRO A 371 29.19 -52.77 54.24
CA PRO A 371 28.48 -52.54 55.50
C PRO A 371 28.38 -51.06 55.95
N TRP A 372 27.36 -50.81 56.78
CA TRP A 372 27.04 -49.65 57.62
C TRP A 372 28.08 -48.53 57.79
N ILE A 373 27.66 -47.28 57.56
CA ILE A 373 28.29 -46.11 58.19
C ILE A 373 27.91 -46.14 59.68
N PRO A 374 28.87 -46.23 60.62
CA PRO A 374 28.58 -46.18 62.05
C PRO A 374 27.85 -44.87 62.38
N VAL A 375 26.81 -44.92 63.20
CA VAL A 375 26.03 -43.73 63.63
C VAL A 375 26.94 -42.62 64.18
N ALA A 376 28.10 -42.98 64.74
CA ALA A 376 29.11 -42.05 65.25
C ALA A 376 29.82 -41.20 64.17
N SER A 377 29.78 -41.58 62.89
CA SER A 377 30.45 -40.87 61.79
C SER A 377 29.54 -39.91 61.00
N ARG A 378 28.22 -39.91 61.26
CA ARG A 378 27.24 -39.01 60.61
C ARG A 378 27.53 -37.51 60.79
N PRO A 379 28.05 -37.00 61.93
CA PRO A 379 28.29 -35.56 62.09
C PRO A 379 29.38 -34.98 61.17
N GLN A 380 30.26 -35.82 60.62
CA GLN A 380 31.42 -35.38 59.82
C GLN A 380 31.21 -35.47 58.30
N VAL A 381 30.17 -36.18 57.83
CA VAL A 381 29.94 -36.43 56.38
C VAL A 381 28.71 -35.67 55.86
N GLY A 382 27.86 -35.13 56.74
CA GLY A 382 26.60 -34.47 56.35
C GLY A 382 25.55 -35.47 55.82
N ASP A 383 24.32 -35.00 55.61
CA ASP A 383 23.29 -35.81 54.95
C ASP A 383 23.75 -36.16 53.53
N SER A 384 23.62 -37.43 53.12
CA SER A 384 24.05 -37.87 51.78
C SER A 384 23.00 -37.57 50.71
N ILE A 385 21.75 -37.37 51.11
CA ILE A 385 20.59 -37.15 50.25
C ILE A 385 19.73 -36.05 50.86
N GLU A 386 19.42 -35.03 50.07
CA GLU A 386 18.48 -33.96 50.35
C GLU A 386 17.15 -34.28 49.66
N LEU A 387 16.03 -34.28 50.40
CA LEU A 387 14.70 -34.40 49.82
C LEU A 387 14.23 -33.02 49.34
N VAL A 388 14.20 -32.81 48.03
CA VAL A 388 13.80 -31.56 47.39
C VAL A 388 12.41 -31.74 46.82
N GLN A 389 11.43 -31.00 47.34
CA GLN A 389 10.11 -30.92 46.75
C GLN A 389 10.15 -30.02 45.51
N GLN A 390 9.72 -30.56 44.36
CA GLN A 390 9.52 -29.79 43.14
C GLN A 390 8.03 -29.71 42.83
N THR A 391 7.56 -28.51 42.54
CA THR A 391 6.15 -28.23 42.21
C THR A 391 6.05 -27.76 40.77
N TYR A 392 5.13 -28.35 40.03
CA TYR A 392 4.83 -28.03 38.64
C TYR A 392 3.37 -27.62 38.51
N ARG A 393 3.08 -26.57 37.73
CA ARG A 393 1.70 -26.31 37.29
C ARG A 393 1.33 -27.30 36.19
N ILE A 394 0.07 -27.71 36.09
CA ILE A 394 -0.32 -28.80 35.18
C ILE A 394 -0.05 -28.50 33.69
N ASP A 395 -0.13 -27.23 33.27
CA ASP A 395 0.20 -26.79 31.90
C ASP A 395 1.71 -26.87 31.61
N GLU A 396 2.55 -26.60 32.61
CA GLU A 396 4.00 -26.74 32.51
C GLU A 396 4.44 -28.21 32.56
N LEU A 397 3.74 -29.02 33.34
CA LEU A 397 3.94 -30.46 33.40
C LEU A 397 3.56 -31.13 32.07
N ALA A 398 2.49 -30.68 31.43
CA ALA A 398 2.05 -31.16 30.13
C ALA A 398 3.06 -30.90 29.00
N LEU A 399 3.99 -29.96 29.19
CA LEU A 399 5.07 -29.64 28.26
C LEU A 399 6.36 -30.44 28.52
N ILE A 400 6.42 -31.22 29.59
CA ILE A 400 7.60 -32.04 29.92
C ILE A 400 7.44 -33.41 29.27
N ASN A 401 8.55 -33.99 28.80
CA ASN A 401 8.56 -35.31 28.18
C ASN A 401 7.93 -36.37 29.11
N VAL A 402 6.96 -37.10 28.56
CA VAL A 402 6.17 -38.14 29.25
C VAL A 402 7.04 -39.20 29.94
N SER A 403 8.24 -39.47 29.43
CA SER A 403 9.19 -40.42 30.04
C SER A 403 9.67 -40.00 31.44
N LEU A 404 9.65 -38.71 31.75
CA LEU A 404 10.03 -38.19 33.08
C LEU A 404 8.96 -38.50 34.14
N LEU A 405 7.72 -38.80 33.70
CA LEU A 405 6.63 -39.24 34.56
C LEU A 405 6.75 -40.71 34.98
N ASP A 406 7.68 -41.47 34.38
CA ASP A 406 7.91 -42.89 34.65
C ASP A 406 9.01 -43.19 35.66
N ILE A 407 9.57 -42.15 36.27
CA ILE A 407 10.55 -42.27 37.35
C ILE A 407 9.81 -42.55 38.67
N ASP A 408 10.39 -43.39 39.54
CA ASP A 408 9.81 -43.82 40.83
C ASP A 408 9.31 -42.67 41.74
N TYR A 409 9.84 -41.45 41.55
CA TYR A 409 9.43 -40.26 42.28
C TYR A 409 7.92 -39.93 42.14
N TRP A 410 7.27 -40.34 41.05
CA TRP A 410 5.83 -40.10 40.84
C TRP A 410 4.94 -40.76 41.92
N LEU A 411 5.44 -41.77 42.64
CA LEU A 411 4.75 -42.37 43.79
C LEU A 411 4.53 -41.38 44.95
N THR A 412 5.31 -40.29 45.00
CA THR A 412 5.19 -39.21 46.01
C THR A 412 4.33 -38.04 45.54
N ALA A 413 3.74 -38.12 44.34
CA ALA A 413 3.05 -36.99 43.72
C ALA A 413 1.79 -36.59 44.50
N ARG A 414 1.59 -35.27 44.71
CA ARG A 414 0.40 -34.69 45.33
C ARG A 414 -0.19 -33.59 44.46
N VAL A 415 -1.49 -33.68 44.17
CA VAL A 415 -2.24 -32.66 43.42
C VAL A 415 -2.91 -31.69 44.39
N HIS A 416 -2.67 -30.39 44.19
CA HIS A 416 -3.15 -29.34 45.08
C HIS A 416 -3.41 -28.04 44.31
N ASP A 417 -4.14 -27.12 44.94
CA ASP A 417 -4.36 -25.77 44.43
C ASP A 417 -3.20 -24.83 44.79
N LYS A 418 -3.32 -23.54 44.43
CA LYS A 418 -2.29 -22.53 44.71
C LYS A 418 -2.06 -22.33 46.22
N GLN A 419 -3.02 -22.68 47.06
CA GLN A 419 -3.01 -22.56 48.51
C GLN A 419 -2.48 -23.82 49.20
N GLY A 420 -2.14 -24.87 48.44
CA GLY A 420 -1.65 -26.14 48.98
C GLY A 420 -2.75 -27.10 49.41
N VAL A 421 -4.02 -26.78 49.13
CA VAL A 421 -5.16 -27.63 49.46
C VAL A 421 -5.34 -28.70 48.39
N THR A 422 -5.55 -29.96 48.80
CA THR A 422 -5.79 -31.07 47.87
C THR A 422 -7.08 -30.87 47.08
N ILE A 423 -7.00 -30.99 45.76
CA ILE A 423 -8.15 -30.82 44.87
C ILE A 423 -8.99 -32.10 44.87
N ALA A 424 -10.23 -32.02 45.34
CA ALA A 424 -11.15 -33.16 45.34
C ALA A 424 -11.48 -33.60 43.90
N GLY A 425 -11.39 -34.90 43.62
CA GLY A 425 -11.73 -35.48 42.31
C GLY A 425 -10.58 -35.54 41.28
N VAL A 426 -9.39 -35.05 41.61
CA VAL A 426 -8.19 -35.13 40.74
C VAL A 426 -7.06 -35.87 41.46
N SER A 427 -6.79 -37.10 41.04
CA SER A 427 -5.68 -37.91 41.56
C SER A 427 -4.39 -37.75 40.74
N PRO A 428 -3.20 -38.01 41.33
CA PRO A 428 -1.94 -37.99 40.60
C PRO A 428 -1.86 -38.97 39.43
N SER A 429 -2.54 -40.13 39.52
CA SER A 429 -2.62 -41.09 38.41
C SER A 429 -3.47 -40.56 37.26
N GLN A 430 -4.59 -39.88 37.56
CA GLN A 430 -5.41 -39.21 36.55
C GLN A 430 -4.65 -38.07 35.86
N VAL A 431 -3.87 -37.26 36.61
CA VAL A 431 -3.03 -36.22 36.00
C VAL A 431 -1.94 -36.82 35.12
N LYS A 432 -1.31 -37.92 35.54
CA LYS A 432 -0.33 -38.64 34.72
C LYS A 432 -0.95 -39.17 33.43
N GLN A 433 -2.15 -39.75 33.51
CA GLN A 433 -2.88 -40.23 32.34
C GLN A 433 -3.32 -39.07 31.43
N LEU A 434 -3.82 -37.97 31.99
CA LEU A 434 -4.21 -36.77 31.25
C LEU A 434 -3.04 -36.19 30.44
N VAL A 435 -1.86 -36.04 31.07
CA VAL A 435 -0.66 -35.53 30.39
C VAL A 435 -0.20 -36.49 29.29
N ARG A 436 -0.27 -37.80 29.54
CA ARG A 436 0.05 -38.84 28.56
C ARG A 436 -0.88 -38.86 27.35
N GLU A 437 -2.18 -38.81 27.59
CA GLU A 437 -3.19 -38.81 26.54
C GLU A 437 -3.17 -37.53 25.72
N LEU A 438 -2.87 -36.39 26.36
CA LEU A 438 -2.76 -35.12 25.65
C LEU A 438 -1.57 -35.09 24.69
N ASP A 439 -0.47 -35.74 25.05
CA ASP A 439 0.81 -35.77 24.32
C ASP A 439 1.06 -34.45 23.57
N VAL A 440 1.36 -33.40 24.33
CA VAL A 440 1.47 -32.05 23.76
C VAL A 440 2.54 -32.01 22.65
N GLY A 441 3.57 -32.84 22.72
CA GLY A 441 4.60 -32.93 21.69
C GLY A 441 4.03 -33.39 20.36
N GLU A 442 3.35 -34.54 20.32
CA GLU A 442 2.79 -35.08 19.08
C GLU A 442 1.51 -34.34 18.64
N SER A 443 0.57 -34.12 19.57
CA SER A 443 -0.75 -33.53 19.28
C SER A 443 -0.64 -32.08 18.79
N TYR A 444 0.31 -31.31 19.30
CA TYR A 444 0.55 -29.95 18.81
C TYR A 444 1.11 -29.96 17.39
N SER A 445 2.06 -30.86 17.11
CA SER A 445 2.63 -30.99 15.76
C SER A 445 1.61 -31.46 14.73
N GLN A 446 0.72 -32.39 15.09
CA GLN A 446 -0.42 -32.78 14.24
C GLN A 446 -1.41 -31.64 14.02
N TYR A 447 -1.71 -30.87 15.08
CA TYR A 447 -2.52 -29.65 14.99
C TYR A 447 -1.91 -28.65 14.00
N LEU A 448 -0.61 -28.36 14.11
CA LEU A 448 0.09 -27.47 13.18
C LEU A 448 0.07 -27.99 11.74
N ARG A 449 0.33 -29.28 11.52
CA ARG A 449 0.25 -29.88 10.17
C ARG A 449 -1.15 -29.69 9.57
N THR A 450 -2.20 -29.88 10.36
CA THR A 450 -3.58 -29.70 9.89
C THR A 450 -3.86 -28.24 9.52
N HIS A 451 -3.49 -27.29 10.40
CA HIS A 451 -3.78 -25.88 10.21
C HIS A 451 -2.85 -25.15 9.23
N LEU A 452 -1.68 -25.72 8.91
CA LEU A 452 -0.69 -25.12 8.00
C LEU A 452 -0.63 -25.80 6.62
N LEU A 453 -1.05 -27.06 6.49
CA LEU A 453 -0.93 -27.82 5.25
C LEU A 453 -2.25 -28.30 4.64
N THR A 454 -3.24 -28.74 5.45
CA THR A 454 -4.39 -29.49 4.91
C THR A 454 -5.75 -28.80 5.05
N SER A 455 -5.94 -27.93 6.04
CA SER A 455 -7.22 -27.24 6.23
C SER A 455 -7.57 -26.27 5.09
N PRO A 456 -8.86 -25.94 4.86
CA PRO A 456 -9.24 -24.90 3.90
C PRO A 456 -8.56 -23.55 4.15
N GLN A 457 -8.35 -23.21 5.44
CA GLN A 457 -7.61 -22.02 5.86
C GLN A 457 -6.11 -22.13 5.55
N ALA A 458 -5.54 -23.34 5.62
CA ALA A 458 -4.17 -23.60 5.18
C ALA A 458 -4.00 -23.35 3.68
N GLN A 459 -4.95 -23.82 2.86
CA GLN A 459 -4.92 -23.58 1.42
C GLN A 459 -5.05 -22.10 1.09
N TRP A 460 -5.99 -21.40 1.74
CA TRP A 460 -6.14 -19.95 1.59
C TRP A 460 -4.87 -19.19 1.99
N ARG A 461 -4.19 -19.64 3.06
CA ARG A 461 -2.91 -19.07 3.51
C ARG A 461 -1.80 -19.31 2.50
N GLN A 462 -1.71 -20.51 1.93
CA GLN A 462 -0.75 -20.82 0.89
C GLN A 462 -0.99 -19.96 -0.35
N ASP A 463 -2.24 -19.83 -0.81
CA ASP A 463 -2.58 -19.00 -1.98
C ASP A 463 -2.23 -17.52 -1.74
N SER A 464 -2.56 -17.01 -0.55
CA SER A 464 -2.22 -15.65 -0.10
C SER A 464 -0.70 -15.45 -0.04
N TYR A 465 0.02 -16.47 0.44
CA TYR A 465 1.47 -16.48 0.48
C TYR A 465 2.08 -16.34 -0.91
N VAL A 466 1.61 -17.16 -1.84
CA VAL A 466 2.09 -17.18 -3.22
C VAL A 466 1.82 -15.83 -3.88
N ALA A 467 0.62 -15.26 -3.72
CA ALA A 467 0.25 -13.99 -4.31
C ALA A 467 1.15 -12.83 -3.86
N ILE A 468 1.43 -12.74 -2.57
CA ILE A 468 2.27 -11.65 -2.04
C ILE A 468 3.74 -11.89 -2.31
N SER A 469 4.21 -13.13 -2.20
CA SER A 469 5.58 -13.48 -2.60
C SER A 469 5.85 -13.11 -4.06
N HIS A 470 4.89 -13.42 -4.94
CA HIS A 470 4.97 -13.09 -6.36
C HIS A 470 5.02 -11.58 -6.59
N ALA A 471 4.09 -10.82 -6.03
CA ALA A 471 4.06 -9.36 -6.16
C ALA A 471 5.32 -8.69 -5.58
N ARG A 472 5.82 -9.20 -4.45
CA ARG A 472 7.06 -8.76 -3.83
C ARG A 472 8.26 -9.01 -4.74
N MET A 473 8.38 -10.21 -5.29
CA MET A 473 9.47 -10.57 -6.20
C MET A 473 9.48 -9.68 -7.45
N ARG A 474 8.30 -9.34 -8.00
CA ARG A 474 8.16 -8.41 -9.14
C ARG A 474 8.68 -7.03 -8.79
N ALA A 475 8.31 -6.50 -7.63
CA ALA A 475 8.78 -5.19 -7.20
C ALA A 475 10.28 -5.16 -6.88
N GLU A 476 10.81 -6.24 -6.28
CA GLU A 476 12.24 -6.43 -6.08
C GLU A 476 13.00 -6.59 -7.41
N ALA A 477 12.37 -7.17 -8.44
CA ALA A 477 12.93 -7.30 -9.79
C ALA A 477 12.99 -5.95 -10.50
N ALA A 478 11.91 -5.16 -10.45
CA ALA A 478 11.89 -3.80 -10.97
C ALA A 478 12.99 -2.93 -10.33
N LYS A 479 13.12 -3.00 -8.99
CA LYS A 479 14.23 -2.36 -8.28
C LYS A 479 15.59 -2.85 -8.78
N ALA A 480 15.80 -4.16 -8.92
CA ALA A 480 17.08 -4.71 -9.34
C ALA A 480 17.49 -4.27 -10.76
N HIS A 481 16.52 -4.12 -11.66
CA HIS A 481 16.73 -3.61 -13.01
C HIS A 481 17.13 -2.12 -13.00
N TYR A 482 16.33 -1.24 -12.40
CA TYR A 482 16.62 0.21 -12.42
C TYR A 482 17.77 0.63 -11.51
N ALA A 483 18.06 -0.12 -10.45
CA ALA A 483 19.20 0.13 -9.58
C ALA A 483 20.52 -0.47 -10.10
N GLY A 484 20.50 -1.17 -11.24
CA GLY A 484 21.71 -1.79 -11.82
C GLY A 484 22.30 -2.90 -10.94
N HIS A 485 21.46 -3.69 -10.27
CA HIS A 485 21.92 -4.79 -9.41
C HIS A 485 22.33 -6.05 -10.19
N LEU A 486 21.81 -6.19 -11.41
CA LEU A 486 22.10 -7.28 -12.33
C LEU A 486 23.40 -6.99 -13.10
N LEU A 487 23.99 -8.00 -13.75
CA LEU A 487 25.18 -7.78 -14.55
C LEU A 487 24.82 -7.01 -15.83
N GLU A 488 25.65 -6.04 -16.19
CA GLU A 488 25.53 -5.30 -17.45
C GLU A 488 25.54 -6.26 -18.64
N ASP A 489 24.53 -6.13 -19.48
CA ASP A 489 24.28 -7.02 -20.60
C ASP A 489 23.42 -6.28 -21.65
N PRO A 490 23.84 -6.16 -22.92
CA PRO A 490 23.07 -5.43 -23.95
C PRO A 490 21.65 -5.95 -24.16
N PHE A 491 21.40 -7.21 -23.81
CA PHE A 491 20.09 -7.87 -23.95
C PHE A 491 19.36 -8.05 -22.61
N GLU A 492 19.92 -7.50 -21.52
CA GLU A 492 19.32 -7.54 -20.18
C GLU A 492 18.86 -8.95 -19.73
N ARG A 493 19.60 -10.00 -20.13
CA ARG A 493 19.17 -11.41 -19.95
C ARG A 493 18.82 -11.75 -18.52
N GLY A 494 19.55 -11.18 -17.56
CA GLY A 494 19.28 -11.39 -16.13
C GLY A 494 17.88 -10.93 -15.73
N PHE A 495 17.43 -9.79 -16.26
CA PHE A 495 16.08 -9.29 -15.99
C PHE A 495 15.03 -10.13 -16.71
N ALA A 496 15.27 -10.48 -17.98
CA ALA A 496 14.39 -11.35 -18.75
C ALA A 496 14.19 -12.73 -18.10
N TRP A 497 15.24 -13.33 -17.52
CA TRP A 497 15.10 -14.60 -16.80
C TRP A 497 14.23 -14.48 -15.56
N ILE A 498 14.33 -13.36 -14.84
CA ILE A 498 13.50 -13.11 -13.66
C ILE A 498 12.04 -12.91 -14.08
N THR A 499 11.76 -12.12 -15.12
CA THR A 499 10.39 -11.87 -15.59
C THR A 499 9.74 -13.16 -16.10
N THR A 500 10.43 -13.93 -16.94
CA THR A 500 9.94 -15.25 -17.40
C THR A 500 9.64 -16.19 -16.24
N LEU A 501 10.51 -16.22 -15.22
CA LEU A 501 10.30 -17.04 -14.04
C LEU A 501 9.04 -16.64 -13.26
N LEU A 502 8.79 -15.34 -13.13
CA LEU A 502 7.63 -14.81 -12.40
C LEU A 502 6.33 -14.97 -13.19
N GLU A 503 6.37 -14.88 -14.51
CA GLU A 503 5.19 -15.10 -15.37
C GLU A 503 4.79 -16.57 -15.42
N TYR A 504 5.78 -17.47 -15.48
CA TYR A 504 5.56 -18.91 -15.58
C TYR A 504 6.19 -19.61 -14.37
N PRO A 505 5.57 -19.60 -13.19
CA PRO A 505 6.15 -20.19 -11.97
C PRO A 505 6.22 -21.73 -12.03
N GLN A 506 5.34 -22.36 -12.81
CA GLN A 506 5.32 -23.81 -12.99
C GLN A 506 6.34 -24.28 -14.02
N SER A 507 7.16 -25.28 -13.67
CA SER A 507 8.25 -25.77 -14.54
C SER A 507 7.76 -26.34 -15.88
N HIS A 508 6.62 -27.02 -15.92
CA HIS A 508 6.05 -27.55 -17.17
C HIS A 508 5.44 -26.46 -18.06
N ALA A 509 4.84 -25.42 -17.48
CA ALA A 509 4.29 -24.29 -18.24
C ALA A 509 5.39 -23.51 -18.99
N ARG A 510 6.59 -23.37 -18.37
CA ARG A 510 7.78 -22.80 -19.04
C ARG A 510 8.22 -23.62 -20.24
N GLN A 511 8.17 -24.95 -20.14
CA GLN A 511 8.55 -25.84 -21.25
C GLN A 511 7.59 -25.72 -22.44
N GLN A 512 6.31 -25.47 -22.20
CA GLN A 512 5.28 -25.38 -23.23
C GLN A 512 5.23 -24.01 -23.94
N ALA A 513 5.68 -22.93 -23.28
CA ALA A 513 5.57 -21.57 -23.79
C ALA A 513 6.69 -21.14 -24.76
N ASP A 514 7.59 -22.06 -25.15
CA ASP A 514 8.80 -21.78 -25.96
C ASP A 514 9.66 -20.62 -25.43
N VAL A 515 9.67 -20.44 -24.11
CA VAL A 515 10.49 -19.44 -23.41
C VAL A 515 11.83 -20.03 -22.98
N ALA A 516 12.73 -19.19 -22.46
CA ALA A 516 14.02 -19.63 -21.94
C ALA A 516 13.85 -20.79 -20.92
N GLN A 517 14.53 -21.91 -21.19
CA GLN A 517 14.47 -23.10 -20.34
C GLN A 517 15.25 -22.85 -19.04
N LEU A 518 14.52 -22.52 -17.98
CA LEU A 518 15.04 -22.15 -16.66
C LEU A 518 14.58 -23.14 -15.59
N SER A 519 15.55 -23.68 -14.86
CA SER A 519 15.34 -24.48 -13.66
C SER A 519 15.50 -23.66 -12.39
N VAL A 520 14.52 -23.76 -11.49
CA VAL A 520 14.63 -23.27 -10.12
C VAL A 520 15.13 -24.40 -9.22
N ARG A 521 16.09 -24.11 -8.36
CA ARG A 521 16.74 -25.09 -7.48
C ARG A 521 16.68 -24.61 -6.03
N GLN A 522 16.31 -25.53 -5.15
CA GLN A 522 16.43 -25.36 -3.71
C GLN A 522 17.90 -25.57 -3.31
N LEU A 523 18.42 -24.76 -2.39
CA LEU A 523 19.76 -24.96 -1.84
C LEU A 523 19.69 -25.72 -0.52
N LEU A 524 20.49 -26.78 -0.39
CA LEU A 524 20.72 -27.48 0.87
C LEU A 524 22.20 -27.41 1.23
N ILE A 525 22.50 -27.10 2.50
CA ILE A 525 23.86 -27.04 3.03
C ILE A 525 23.93 -27.97 4.25
N GLY A 526 24.80 -28.96 4.20
CA GLY A 526 24.93 -29.95 5.29
C GLY A 526 23.64 -30.74 5.54
N GLY A 527 22.80 -30.94 4.52
CA GLY A 527 21.49 -31.59 4.63
C GLY A 527 20.35 -30.69 5.10
N HIS A 528 20.63 -29.43 5.49
CA HIS A 528 19.62 -28.47 5.90
C HIS A 528 19.19 -27.56 4.75
N THR A 529 17.89 -27.36 4.60
CA THR A 529 17.29 -26.47 3.60
C THR A 529 17.58 -25.02 3.92
N LEU A 530 18.21 -24.30 2.99
CA LEU A 530 18.46 -22.87 3.08
C LEU A 530 17.17 -22.09 2.84
N GLN A 531 16.63 -21.47 3.88
CA GLN A 531 15.29 -20.88 3.86
C GLN A 531 15.23 -19.56 3.07
N GLY A 532 14.16 -19.37 2.30
CA GLY A 532 13.89 -18.15 1.52
C GLY A 532 14.82 -17.88 0.33
N ILE A 533 15.92 -18.64 0.15
CA ILE A 533 16.92 -18.43 -0.90
C ILE A 533 16.74 -19.46 -2.02
N MET A 534 16.66 -18.97 -3.25
CA MET A 534 16.45 -19.80 -4.44
C MET A 534 17.54 -19.56 -5.48
N LEU A 535 17.93 -20.62 -6.19
CA LEU A 535 18.88 -20.55 -7.29
C LEU A 535 18.12 -20.76 -8.62
N VAL A 536 18.36 -19.90 -9.60
CA VAL A 536 17.78 -20.00 -10.95
C VAL A 536 18.92 -20.22 -11.93
N THR A 537 18.87 -21.35 -12.64
CA THR A 537 19.90 -21.77 -13.59
C THR A 537 19.28 -22.01 -14.97
N PRO A 538 19.93 -21.56 -16.06
CA PRO A 538 19.55 -21.99 -17.40
C PRO A 538 19.83 -23.49 -17.58
N ASP A 539 18.97 -24.19 -18.32
CA ASP A 539 19.11 -25.61 -18.61
C ASP A 539 20.07 -25.90 -19.78
N SER A 540 20.57 -24.84 -20.42
CA SER A 540 21.53 -24.95 -21.53
C SER A 540 22.93 -25.39 -21.03
N PRO A 541 23.49 -26.49 -21.57
CA PRO A 541 24.82 -26.95 -21.19
C PRO A 541 25.89 -25.90 -21.53
N GLY A 542 26.86 -25.71 -20.62
CA GLY A 542 27.98 -24.77 -20.79
C GLY A 542 27.76 -23.36 -20.23
N PHE A 543 26.54 -23.01 -19.80
CA PHE A 543 26.27 -21.71 -19.18
C PHE A 543 26.58 -21.72 -17.68
N ALA A 544 27.60 -20.95 -17.28
CA ALA A 544 27.98 -20.81 -15.87
C ALA A 544 27.25 -19.68 -15.12
N ARG A 545 26.52 -18.81 -15.85
CA ARG A 545 25.80 -17.66 -15.30
C ARG A 545 24.48 -18.11 -14.66
N PHE A 546 24.15 -17.59 -13.49
CA PHE A 546 22.93 -17.93 -12.77
C PHE A 546 22.47 -16.77 -11.89
N ILE A 547 21.20 -16.84 -11.47
CA ILE A 547 20.56 -15.84 -10.61
C ILE A 547 20.29 -16.46 -9.24
N VAL A 548 20.43 -15.66 -8.19
CA VAL A 548 20.07 -16.03 -6.82
C VAL A 548 19.07 -15.02 -6.28
N TYR A 549 17.98 -15.52 -5.72
CA TYR A 549 17.03 -14.75 -4.94
C TYR A 549 17.45 -14.76 -3.47
N THR A 550 17.74 -13.60 -2.89
CA THR A 550 18.16 -13.39 -1.49
C THR A 550 17.32 -12.29 -0.82
N PRO A 551 16.08 -12.59 -0.39
CA PRO A 551 15.18 -11.60 0.18
C PRO A 551 15.74 -11.03 1.50
N ASP A 552 15.49 -9.75 1.76
CA ASP A 552 15.97 -9.03 2.97
C ASP A 552 17.49 -9.02 3.18
N ALA A 553 18.28 -9.30 2.14
CA ALA A 553 19.73 -9.26 2.27
C ALA A 553 20.19 -7.88 2.79
N PRO A 554 21.20 -7.83 3.68
CA PRO A 554 21.62 -6.60 4.38
C PRO A 554 22.14 -5.49 3.47
N ASP A 555 22.61 -5.84 2.27
CA ASP A 555 23.04 -4.90 1.23
C ASP A 555 21.88 -4.45 0.31
N ARG A 556 20.64 -4.81 0.64
CA ARG A 556 19.38 -4.44 -0.03
C ARG A 556 19.24 -4.96 -1.46
N ARG A 557 19.98 -6.02 -1.83
CA ARG A 557 19.93 -6.69 -3.13
C ARG A 557 19.21 -8.03 -3.03
N ALA A 558 17.93 -8.04 -3.41
CA ALA A 558 17.09 -9.24 -3.42
C ALA A 558 17.44 -10.16 -4.60
N TRP A 559 17.52 -9.61 -5.82
CA TRP A 559 17.98 -10.36 -6.99
C TRP A 559 19.47 -10.13 -7.21
N ARG A 560 20.22 -11.22 -7.36
CA ARG A 560 21.65 -11.19 -7.64
C ARG A 560 21.98 -12.04 -8.84
N GLU A 561 22.89 -11.56 -9.64
CA GLU A 561 23.37 -12.30 -10.79
C GLU A 561 24.87 -12.58 -10.66
N PHE A 562 25.25 -13.84 -10.88
CA PHE A 562 26.62 -14.28 -10.80
C PHE A 562 27.09 -14.88 -12.12
N ARG A 563 28.32 -14.53 -12.53
CA ARG A 563 28.98 -15.08 -13.72
C ARG A 563 29.28 -16.59 -13.58
N ASN A 564 29.53 -17.03 -12.35
CA ASN A 564 29.83 -18.42 -11.96
C ASN A 564 29.88 -18.56 -10.43
N THR A 565 30.01 -19.81 -9.96
CA THR A 565 30.09 -20.15 -8.53
C THR A 565 31.29 -19.49 -7.83
N ARG A 566 32.42 -19.31 -8.53
CA ARG A 566 33.61 -18.65 -7.98
C ARG A 566 33.32 -17.18 -7.65
N HIS A 567 32.57 -16.48 -8.50
CA HIS A 567 32.14 -15.10 -8.25
C HIS A 567 31.23 -14.99 -7.01
N MET A 568 30.29 -15.93 -6.85
CA MET A 568 29.42 -16.00 -5.67
C MET A 568 30.22 -16.22 -4.37
N LEU A 569 31.08 -17.23 -4.33
CA LEU A 569 31.88 -17.54 -3.13
C LEU A 569 32.83 -16.40 -2.76
N LYS A 570 33.43 -15.71 -3.75
CA LYS A 570 34.26 -14.52 -3.51
C LYS A 570 33.46 -13.39 -2.87
N THR A 571 32.20 -13.22 -3.29
CA THR A 571 31.30 -12.20 -2.73
C THR A 571 30.96 -12.50 -1.27
N LEU A 572 30.60 -13.74 -0.94
CA LEU A 572 30.31 -14.18 0.43
C LEU A 572 31.52 -14.03 1.36
N ARG A 573 32.74 -14.34 0.89
CA ARG A 573 33.97 -14.13 1.69
C ARG A 573 34.25 -12.66 1.99
N LYS A 574 33.95 -11.76 1.05
CA LYS A 574 34.20 -10.32 1.21
C LYS A 574 33.20 -9.62 2.11
N GLN A 575 31.97 -10.13 2.23
CA GLN A 575 30.87 -9.45 2.91
C GLN A 575 30.44 -10.23 4.16
N PRO A 576 30.92 -9.86 5.37
CA PRO A 576 30.57 -10.56 6.61
C PRO A 576 29.06 -10.53 6.88
N ALA A 577 28.39 -9.39 6.63
CA ALA A 577 26.94 -9.28 6.79
C ALA A 577 26.15 -10.29 5.94
N LEU A 578 26.63 -10.63 4.73
CA LEU A 578 25.98 -11.68 3.92
C LEU A 578 26.21 -13.09 4.46
N ARG A 579 27.34 -13.34 5.14
CA ARG A 579 27.58 -14.63 5.80
C ARG A 579 26.67 -14.80 7.01
N ASP A 580 26.53 -13.74 7.81
CA ASP A 580 25.60 -13.74 8.94
C ASP A 580 24.16 -13.95 8.46
N TYR A 581 23.76 -13.23 7.41
CA TYR A 581 22.47 -13.44 6.74
C TYR A 581 22.27 -14.90 6.29
N LEU A 582 23.27 -15.54 5.67
CA LEU A 582 23.15 -16.94 5.23
C LEU A 582 23.04 -17.92 6.41
N LYS A 583 23.78 -17.69 7.49
CA LYS A 583 23.68 -18.49 8.73
C LYS A 583 22.31 -18.33 9.39
N ASP A 584 21.73 -17.13 9.36
CA ASP A 584 20.40 -16.89 9.91
C ASP A 584 19.29 -17.62 9.13
N ARG A 585 19.51 -17.90 7.84
CA ARG A 585 18.60 -18.71 7.00
C ARG A 585 18.78 -20.23 7.18
N LEU A 586 19.65 -20.69 8.09
CA LEU A 586 19.89 -22.10 8.44
C LEU A 586 19.77 -22.33 9.96
N PRO A 587 18.58 -22.19 10.55
CA PRO A 587 18.40 -22.17 12.01
C PRO A 587 18.73 -23.50 12.70
N LEU A 588 18.65 -24.62 11.98
CA LEU A 588 18.90 -25.98 12.51
C LEU A 588 20.34 -26.47 12.25
N ALA A 589 21.18 -25.68 11.59
CA ALA A 589 22.54 -26.07 11.24
C ALA A 589 23.57 -25.44 12.18
N ASP A 590 24.71 -26.10 12.34
CA ASP A 590 25.82 -25.58 13.15
C ASP A 590 26.44 -24.33 12.48
N ARG A 591 26.28 -23.19 13.14
CA ARG A 591 26.73 -21.87 12.66
C ARG A 591 28.26 -21.77 12.57
N GLU A 592 29.00 -22.40 13.49
CA GLU A 592 30.47 -22.35 13.48
C GLU A 592 31.04 -23.16 12.31
N GLN A 593 30.47 -24.35 12.11
CA GLN A 593 30.82 -25.20 10.98
C GLN A 593 30.51 -24.53 9.63
N ILE A 594 29.38 -23.83 9.51
CA ILE A 594 29.04 -23.06 8.30
C ILE A 594 30.03 -21.91 8.07
N GLU A 595 30.39 -21.16 9.11
CA GLU A 595 31.37 -20.07 8.99
C GLU A 595 32.73 -20.61 8.52
N LEU A 596 33.15 -21.76 9.06
CA LEU A 596 34.37 -22.43 8.64
C LEU A 596 34.35 -22.79 7.14
N TRP A 597 33.25 -23.39 6.66
CA TRP A 597 33.09 -23.72 5.23
C TRP A 597 33.06 -22.49 4.31
N LEU A 598 32.46 -21.39 4.75
CA LEU A 598 32.38 -20.14 3.99
C LEU A 598 33.73 -19.43 3.89
N THR A 599 34.52 -19.44 4.97
CA THR A 599 35.79 -18.71 5.08
C THR A 599 36.99 -19.51 4.59
N LYS A 600 37.15 -20.75 5.07
CA LYS A 600 38.29 -21.63 4.77
C LYS A 600 38.07 -22.52 3.53
N GLY A 601 36.85 -22.60 3.01
CA GLY A 601 36.50 -23.45 1.87
C GLY A 601 36.04 -24.85 2.30
N GLY A 602 35.81 -25.74 1.32
CA GLY A 602 35.30 -27.10 1.58
C GLY A 602 33.77 -27.25 1.54
N MET A 603 33.03 -26.20 1.18
CA MET A 603 31.57 -26.22 1.11
C MET A 603 31.01 -27.13 0.00
N GLY A 604 31.74 -27.35 -1.09
CA GLY A 604 31.24 -28.03 -2.30
C GLY A 604 30.56 -29.39 -2.06
N PRO A 605 31.21 -30.34 -1.37
CA PRO A 605 30.63 -31.66 -1.08
C PRO A 605 29.36 -31.63 -0.22
N HIS A 606 29.17 -30.55 0.53
CA HIS A 606 28.05 -30.40 1.46
C HIS A 606 26.88 -29.61 0.86
N VAL A 607 26.97 -29.17 -0.39
CA VAL A 607 25.92 -28.42 -1.08
C VAL A 607 25.16 -29.31 -2.04
N GLN A 608 23.85 -29.41 -1.85
CA GLN A 608 22.94 -30.03 -2.81
C GLN A 608 22.02 -28.98 -3.44
N ARG A 609 21.64 -29.22 -4.71
CA ARG A 609 20.88 -28.26 -5.53
C ARG A 609 19.73 -28.94 -6.29
N PRO A 610 18.82 -29.64 -5.59
CA PRO A 610 17.70 -30.31 -6.24
C PRO A 610 16.83 -29.31 -7.01
N THR A 611 16.40 -29.72 -8.21
CA THR A 611 15.49 -28.95 -9.06
C THR A 611 14.07 -29.04 -8.53
N ILE A 612 13.34 -27.93 -8.58
CA ILE A 612 11.92 -27.87 -8.22
C ILE A 612 11.08 -28.14 -9.48
N THR A 613 10.31 -29.21 -9.46
CA THR A 613 9.53 -29.70 -10.61
C THR A 613 8.13 -29.08 -10.72
N GLY A 614 7.63 -28.44 -9.67
CA GLY A 614 6.31 -27.79 -9.61
C GLY A 614 6.37 -26.26 -9.58
N ASP A 615 5.34 -25.64 -9.00
CA ASP A 615 5.34 -24.20 -8.69
C ASP A 615 6.36 -23.89 -7.58
N PHE A 616 7.37 -23.08 -7.91
CA PHE A 616 8.44 -22.79 -6.97
C PHE A 616 8.00 -21.91 -5.78
N GLN A 617 6.94 -21.11 -5.93
CA GLN A 617 6.40 -20.28 -4.84
C GLN A 617 5.70 -21.17 -3.81
N GLN A 618 4.92 -22.15 -4.29
CA GLN A 618 4.31 -23.17 -3.43
C GLN A 618 5.37 -24.04 -2.74
N ALA A 619 6.41 -24.45 -3.46
CA ALA A 619 7.52 -25.20 -2.89
C ALA A 619 8.23 -24.41 -1.78
N ARG A 620 8.39 -23.09 -1.94
CA ARG A 620 8.99 -22.23 -0.92
C ARG A 620 8.12 -22.13 0.34
N TYR A 621 6.80 -21.96 0.18
CA TYR A 621 5.85 -22.01 1.30
C TYR A 621 5.99 -23.33 2.09
N LEU A 622 5.98 -24.46 1.38
CA LEU A 622 6.11 -25.78 2.01
C LEU A 622 7.45 -25.96 2.70
N ALA A 623 8.55 -25.46 2.12
CA ALA A 623 9.86 -25.52 2.75
C ALA A 623 9.91 -24.74 4.08
N GLU A 624 9.32 -23.55 4.11
CA GLU A 624 9.24 -22.72 5.33
C GLU A 624 8.34 -23.36 6.40
N VAL A 625 7.16 -23.86 6.01
CA VAL A 625 6.24 -24.56 6.94
C VAL A 625 6.90 -25.84 7.49
N ASN A 626 7.57 -26.63 6.65
CA ASN A 626 8.24 -27.86 7.10
C ASN A 626 9.43 -27.56 8.02
N ALA A 627 10.18 -26.50 7.76
CA ALA A 627 11.26 -26.07 8.65
C ALA A 627 10.73 -25.63 10.02
N MET A 628 9.61 -24.90 10.03
CA MET A 628 8.91 -24.53 11.25
C MET A 628 8.42 -25.76 12.01
N LEU A 629 7.76 -26.71 11.34
CA LEU A 629 7.29 -27.95 11.95
C LEU A 629 8.45 -28.76 12.54
N ALA A 630 9.57 -28.89 11.81
CA ALA A 630 10.76 -29.58 12.30
C ALA A 630 11.37 -28.90 13.54
N ALA A 631 11.30 -27.57 13.62
CA ALA A 631 11.78 -26.82 14.78
C ALA A 631 10.85 -26.96 15.98
N VAL A 632 9.54 -26.93 15.77
CA VAL A 632 8.55 -27.20 16.82
C VAL A 632 8.73 -28.62 17.33
N ASP A 633 8.81 -29.62 16.44
CA ASP A 633 9.07 -31.02 16.76
C ASP A 633 10.36 -31.19 17.59
N ALA A 634 11.43 -30.48 17.24
CA ALA A 634 12.67 -30.50 18.01
C ALA A 634 12.48 -29.87 19.41
N SER A 635 11.78 -28.74 19.50
CA SER A 635 11.57 -28.00 20.75
C SER A 635 10.64 -28.69 21.75
N THR A 636 9.66 -29.47 21.27
CA THR A 636 8.69 -30.17 22.11
C THR A 636 9.19 -31.54 22.58
N ASN A 637 10.06 -32.20 21.81
CA ASN A 637 10.53 -33.56 22.12
C ASN A 637 11.91 -33.63 22.80
N THR A 638 12.79 -32.63 22.66
CA THR A 638 14.17 -32.68 23.20
C THR A 638 14.33 -31.99 24.57
N ARG A 639 15.37 -32.37 25.34
CA ARG A 639 15.62 -31.87 26.70
C ARG A 639 15.84 -30.35 26.72
N ARG A 640 15.17 -29.68 27.67
CA ARG A 640 14.98 -28.22 27.88
C ARG A 640 16.20 -27.28 27.77
N GLU A 641 17.43 -27.78 27.76
CA GLU A 641 18.65 -26.97 27.90
C GLU A 641 19.43 -26.68 26.60
N LEU A 642 19.13 -27.34 25.48
CA LEU A 642 20.01 -27.28 24.30
C LEU A 642 19.49 -26.50 23.08
N LEU A 643 18.24 -26.04 23.07
CA LEU A 643 17.60 -25.47 21.85
C LEU A 643 16.92 -24.10 22.04
N THR A 644 16.88 -23.57 23.26
CA THR A 644 15.81 -22.66 23.69
C THR A 644 16.03 -21.17 23.42
N GLU A 645 17.25 -20.70 23.12
CA GLU A 645 17.48 -19.26 22.84
C GLU A 645 18.09 -18.94 21.47
N LEU A 646 18.89 -19.84 20.88
CA LEU A 646 19.63 -19.55 19.63
C LEU A 646 18.88 -19.97 18.36
N GLY A 647 18.14 -21.08 18.37
CA GLY A 647 17.41 -21.59 17.19
C GLY A 647 16.13 -20.80 16.88
N LEU A 648 15.42 -20.34 17.92
CA LEU A 648 14.15 -19.61 17.77
C LEU A 648 14.33 -18.22 17.15
N ARG A 649 15.45 -17.52 17.42
CA ARG A 649 15.75 -16.20 16.83
C ARG A 649 15.94 -16.24 15.30
N GLY A 650 16.61 -17.28 14.78
CA GLY A 650 16.80 -17.48 13.34
C GLY A 650 15.49 -17.81 12.62
N LEU A 651 14.63 -18.61 13.25
CA LEU A 651 13.29 -18.91 12.74
C LEU A 651 12.38 -17.68 12.71
N THR A 652 12.37 -16.86 13.78
CA THR A 652 11.59 -15.61 13.78
C THR A 652 12.02 -14.65 12.67
N LEU A 653 13.32 -14.55 12.35
CA LEU A 653 13.82 -13.71 11.24
C LEU A 653 13.39 -14.21 9.85
N ILE A 654 13.10 -15.50 9.69
CA ILE A 654 12.61 -16.10 8.44
C ILE A 654 11.09 -15.95 8.31
N LEU A 655 10.37 -16.17 9.41
CA LEU A 655 8.90 -16.04 9.51
C LEU A 655 8.43 -14.58 9.31
N ASP A 656 9.33 -13.62 9.52
CA ASP A 656 9.13 -12.18 9.29
C ASP A 656 8.99 -11.83 7.79
N LEU A 657 9.41 -12.71 6.87
CA LEU A 657 9.26 -12.45 5.44
C LEU A 657 7.78 -12.23 5.16
N ILE A 658 6.92 -13.01 5.83
CA ILE A 658 5.49 -12.84 5.71
C ILE A 658 4.60 -13.42 6.84
N SER A 659 4.46 -12.64 7.92
CA SER A 659 3.36 -12.74 8.88
C SER A 659 2.03 -12.38 8.19
N PHE A 660 1.48 -13.33 7.44
CA PHE A 660 0.50 -13.09 6.37
C PHE A 660 -0.92 -12.69 6.75
N VAL A 661 -1.17 -12.46 8.02
CA VAL A 661 -2.46 -12.02 8.51
C VAL A 661 -2.17 -10.82 9.40
N LEU A 662 -1.86 -9.69 8.77
CA LEU A 662 -1.53 -8.46 9.48
C LEU A 662 -2.85 -7.82 9.96
N PRO A 663 -3.12 -7.75 11.28
CA PRO A 663 -4.28 -7.01 11.78
C PRO A 663 -4.09 -5.50 11.70
N ASN A 664 -2.89 -5.02 11.33
CA ASN A 664 -2.52 -3.61 11.50
C ASN A 664 -1.82 -3.03 10.25
N ARG A 665 -2.43 -1.98 9.67
CA ARG A 665 -1.90 -1.23 8.51
C ARG A 665 -0.48 -0.68 8.73
N ALA A 666 -0.10 -0.46 9.99
CA ALA A 666 1.25 0.00 10.34
C ALA A 666 2.36 -1.02 9.98
N LEU A 667 2.08 -2.32 10.04
CA LEU A 667 3.07 -3.37 9.74
C LEU A 667 3.26 -3.56 8.22
N VAL A 668 2.23 -3.27 7.41
CA VAL A 668 2.32 -3.21 5.94
C VAL A 668 3.34 -2.16 5.50
N ALA A 669 3.36 -1.01 6.18
CA ALA A 669 4.33 0.06 5.93
C ALA A 669 5.77 -0.33 6.29
N VAL A 670 5.95 -1.16 7.32
CA VAL A 670 7.27 -1.68 7.70
C VAL A 670 7.76 -2.73 6.69
N SER A 671 6.90 -3.62 6.20
CA SER A 671 7.29 -4.65 5.23
C SER A 671 7.61 -4.07 3.85
N LEU A 672 6.83 -3.10 3.36
CA LEU A 672 7.13 -2.31 2.14
C LEU A 672 8.42 -1.49 2.29
N GLY A 673 8.62 -0.89 3.46
CA GLY A 673 9.84 -0.16 3.81
C GLY A 673 11.08 -1.06 3.88
N ARG A 674 10.94 -2.34 4.20
CA ARG A 674 12.06 -3.31 4.22
C ARG A 674 12.34 -3.92 2.83
N SER A 675 11.30 -4.29 2.07
CA SER A 675 11.42 -5.01 0.79
C SER A 675 11.86 -4.12 -0.38
N ILE A 676 11.24 -2.95 -0.57
CA ILE A 676 11.44 -2.13 -1.78
C ILE A 676 11.86 -0.70 -1.45
N LEU A 677 11.32 -0.11 -0.37
CA LEU A 677 11.49 1.29 -0.01
C LEU A 677 12.43 1.55 1.18
N SER A 678 13.42 0.67 1.39
CA SER A 678 14.62 1.01 2.19
C SER A 678 15.54 2.00 1.44
N VAL A 679 14.89 2.88 0.68
CA VAL A 679 15.28 3.96 -0.22
C VAL A 679 15.91 5.10 0.56
N ILE A 680 15.51 5.31 1.81
CA ILE A 680 16.09 6.35 2.64
C ILE A 680 17.35 5.78 3.30
N ASP A 681 18.46 6.54 3.27
CA ASP A 681 19.59 6.37 4.19
C ASP A 681 19.13 6.68 5.63
N ALA A 682 18.26 5.81 6.14
CA ALA A 682 17.44 6.01 7.32
C ALA A 682 18.26 5.99 8.61
N HIS A 683 19.57 5.76 8.55
CA HIS A 683 20.41 5.86 9.73
C HIS A 683 20.68 7.31 10.16
N LYS A 684 20.53 8.31 9.26
CA LYS A 684 20.90 9.71 9.56
C LYS A 684 19.79 10.77 9.41
N ALA A 685 18.76 10.56 8.58
CA ALA A 685 17.88 11.66 8.15
C ALA A 685 16.59 11.91 8.98
N PHE A 686 16.04 10.90 9.67
CA PHE A 686 14.71 11.01 10.32
C PHE A 686 14.72 10.56 11.79
N LYS A 687 14.01 11.29 12.66
CA LYS A 687 13.67 10.83 14.03
C LYS A 687 12.71 9.64 13.94
N GLN A 688 12.81 8.65 14.84
CA GLN A 688 12.05 7.38 14.78
C GLN A 688 10.53 7.57 14.54
N ALA A 689 9.89 8.51 15.24
CA ALA A 689 8.46 8.81 15.09
C ALA A 689 8.06 9.39 13.72
N GLN A 690 8.97 10.04 13.00
CA GLN A 690 8.71 10.58 11.66
C GLN A 690 8.84 9.50 10.57
N ARG A 691 9.62 8.44 10.82
CA ARG A 691 9.80 7.34 9.86
C ARG A 691 8.51 6.57 9.65
N THR A 692 7.80 6.29 10.75
CA THR A 692 6.51 5.59 10.71
C THR A 692 5.44 6.41 10.00
N GLU A 693 5.40 7.73 10.23
CA GLU A 693 4.45 8.62 9.55
C GLU A 693 4.75 8.74 8.05
N VAL A 694 6.03 8.89 7.66
CA VAL A 694 6.43 8.93 6.24
C VAL A 694 6.08 7.60 5.53
N LEU A 695 6.39 6.47 6.15
CA LEU A 695 6.05 5.15 5.59
C LEU A 695 4.53 4.92 5.53
N LYS A 696 3.78 5.38 6.54
CA LYS A 696 2.32 5.33 6.52
C LYS A 696 1.75 6.17 5.40
N HIS A 697 2.26 7.39 5.18
CA HIS A 697 1.84 8.23 4.06
C HIS A 697 2.13 7.61 2.70
N ILE A 698 3.26 6.90 2.56
CA ILE A 698 3.54 6.13 1.35
C ILE A 698 2.50 5.02 1.14
N VAL A 699 2.24 4.23 2.18
CA VAL A 699 1.24 3.14 2.10
C VAL A 699 -0.14 3.68 1.83
N ASP A 700 -0.59 4.72 2.53
CA ASP A 700 -1.90 5.35 2.30
C ASP A 700 -1.99 5.88 0.85
N ALA A 701 -0.89 6.40 0.31
CA ALA A 701 -0.81 6.81 -1.09
C ALA A 701 -0.70 5.67 -2.11
N PHE A 702 -0.45 4.42 -1.71
CA PHE A 702 -0.54 3.28 -2.64
C PHE A 702 -1.82 2.46 -2.46
N THR A 703 -2.36 2.44 -1.23
CA THR A 703 -3.55 1.68 -0.84
C THR A 703 -4.81 2.32 -1.41
N TYR A 704 -4.87 3.65 -1.38
CA TYR A 704 -6.00 4.40 -1.89
C TYR A 704 -5.67 4.98 -3.27
N ALA A 705 -5.32 4.17 -4.27
CA ALA A 705 -4.91 4.66 -5.59
C ALA A 705 -5.85 5.72 -6.23
N ASN A 706 -7.14 5.75 -5.87
CA ASN A 706 -8.07 6.82 -6.25
C ASN A 706 -7.95 8.12 -5.42
N ASP A 707 -7.58 8.06 -4.13
CA ASP A 707 -7.35 9.24 -3.26
C ASP A 707 -5.86 9.66 -3.21
N ALA A 708 -4.94 8.76 -3.54
CA ALA A 708 -3.50 8.92 -3.57
C ALA A 708 -3.04 10.01 -4.54
N VAL A 709 -3.74 10.11 -5.68
CA VAL A 709 -3.48 11.13 -6.70
C VAL A 709 -3.71 12.53 -6.14
N ASN A 710 -4.59 12.67 -5.14
CA ASN A 710 -4.83 13.92 -4.40
C ASN A 710 -3.87 14.06 -3.20
N ASN A 711 -3.50 12.96 -2.56
CA ASN A 711 -2.76 12.94 -1.29
C ASN A 711 -1.21 13.00 -1.41
N LEU A 712 -0.63 12.89 -2.61
CA LEU A 712 0.81 13.10 -2.87
C LEU A 712 1.08 14.39 -3.66
N GLY A 713 0.16 15.35 -3.55
CA GLY A 713 0.14 16.58 -4.32
C GLY A 713 1.21 17.62 -4.00
N GLY A 714 2.43 17.24 -3.60
CA GLY A 714 3.54 18.18 -3.33
C GLY A 714 4.81 18.06 -4.18
N THR A 715 5.06 16.92 -4.82
CA THR A 715 6.35 16.61 -5.50
C THR A 715 6.21 16.56 -7.00
N THR A 716 7.10 17.20 -7.76
CA THR A 716 7.06 17.18 -9.24
C THR A 716 7.42 15.79 -9.81
N VAL A 717 8.44 15.13 -9.26
CA VAL A 717 8.93 13.83 -9.77
C VAL A 717 7.96 12.69 -9.47
N MET A 718 7.58 12.52 -8.20
CA MET A 718 6.62 11.45 -7.85
C MET A 718 5.23 11.74 -8.41
N ARG A 719 4.78 13.00 -8.54
CA ARG A 719 3.48 13.30 -9.17
C ARG A 719 3.46 12.95 -10.64
N ARG A 720 4.53 13.23 -11.39
CA ARG A 720 4.66 12.82 -12.80
C ARG A 720 4.64 11.30 -12.96
N ALA A 721 5.24 10.57 -12.03
CA ALA A 721 5.19 9.11 -11.96
C ALA A 721 3.81 8.58 -11.55
N LEU A 722 3.15 9.22 -10.57
CA LEU A 722 1.79 8.90 -10.09
C LEU A 722 0.73 9.03 -11.18
N ARG A 723 0.86 10.03 -12.07
CA ARG A 723 0.01 10.13 -13.29
C ARG A 723 0.10 8.88 -14.17
N GLY A 724 1.17 8.09 -14.04
CA GLY A 724 1.40 6.88 -14.80
C GLY A 724 1.03 5.57 -14.14
N ILE A 725 0.74 5.53 -12.84
CA ILE A 725 0.70 4.27 -12.07
C ILE A 725 -0.55 3.46 -12.37
N PRO A 726 -0.45 2.27 -12.97
CA PRO A 726 -1.60 1.48 -13.34
C PRO A 726 -2.60 1.15 -12.22
N SER A 727 -3.90 1.44 -12.42
CA SER A 727 -4.99 0.70 -11.80
C SER A 727 -4.72 -0.77 -12.11
N PRO A 728 -4.76 -1.67 -11.11
CA PRO A 728 -4.49 -3.09 -11.34
C PRO A 728 -5.40 -3.60 -12.47
N PRO A 729 -5.00 -4.55 -13.32
CA PRO A 729 -5.89 -5.08 -14.38
C PRO A 729 -7.14 -5.76 -13.80
N PRO A 730 -8.23 -5.89 -14.55
CA PRO A 730 -9.43 -6.56 -14.06
C PRO A 730 -9.09 -8.03 -13.96
N LEU A 731 -8.80 -8.45 -12.74
CA LEU A 731 -8.56 -9.85 -12.46
C LEU A 731 -9.87 -10.59 -12.69
N LYS A 732 -9.80 -11.77 -13.30
CA LYS A 732 -10.93 -12.68 -13.29
C LYS A 732 -11.25 -13.06 -11.85
N LEU A 733 -12.50 -13.41 -11.58
CA LEU A 733 -12.87 -13.93 -10.27
C LEU A 733 -12.03 -15.18 -9.98
N PRO A 734 -11.41 -15.27 -8.79
CA PRO A 734 -10.58 -16.42 -8.46
C PRO A 734 -11.47 -17.67 -8.42
N PRO A 735 -11.16 -18.74 -9.18
CA PRO A 735 -11.98 -19.95 -9.21
C PRO A 735 -12.16 -20.58 -7.82
N SER A 736 -11.16 -20.39 -6.95
CA SER A 736 -11.14 -20.89 -5.57
C SER A 736 -12.19 -20.23 -4.66
N ALA A 737 -12.74 -19.07 -5.04
CA ALA A 737 -13.83 -18.42 -4.31
C ALA A 737 -15.23 -18.85 -4.79
N SER A 738 -15.30 -19.74 -5.78
CA SER A 738 -16.59 -20.28 -6.24
C SER A 738 -17.22 -21.17 -5.16
N VAL A 739 -18.55 -21.11 -5.08
CA VAL A 739 -19.34 -21.86 -4.11
C VAL A 739 -20.30 -22.76 -4.86
N ASN A 740 -20.40 -24.02 -4.42
CA ASN A 740 -21.38 -24.95 -4.93
C ASN A 740 -22.67 -24.85 -4.10
N ILE A 741 -23.69 -24.22 -4.66
CA ILE A 741 -25.00 -24.04 -4.01
C ILE A 741 -26.14 -24.50 -4.90
N ASN A 742 -27.25 -24.92 -4.29
CA ASN A 742 -28.45 -25.28 -5.04
C ASN A 742 -29.06 -24.02 -5.68
N ARG A 743 -28.92 -23.95 -7.01
CA ARG A 743 -29.28 -22.80 -7.85
C ARG A 743 -30.78 -22.53 -7.89
N GLU A 744 -31.61 -23.52 -7.62
CA GLU A 744 -33.09 -23.41 -7.64
C GLU A 744 -33.63 -22.66 -6.42
N LYS A 745 -32.84 -22.58 -5.35
CA LYS A 745 -33.21 -21.89 -4.11
C LYS A 745 -32.86 -20.40 -4.11
N LEU A 746 -32.22 -19.92 -5.18
CA LEU A 746 -31.79 -18.54 -5.33
C LEU A 746 -32.89 -17.68 -5.96
N ARG A 747 -33.17 -16.53 -5.34
CA ARG A 747 -34.13 -15.55 -5.85
C ARG A 747 -33.40 -14.41 -6.55
N TYR A 748 -33.75 -14.13 -7.80
CA TYR A 748 -33.18 -13.00 -8.53
C TYR A 748 -33.80 -11.68 -8.04
N ARG A 749 -32.96 -10.71 -7.64
CA ARG A 749 -33.38 -9.39 -7.15
C ARG A 749 -33.14 -8.33 -8.22
N VAL A 750 -34.02 -7.33 -8.31
CA VAL A 750 -33.99 -6.29 -9.36
C VAL A 750 -34.18 -4.87 -8.79
N ASP A 751 -34.09 -4.72 -7.47
CA ASP A 751 -34.40 -3.53 -6.69
C ASP A 751 -33.15 -2.85 -6.12
N GLY A 752 -33.08 -1.52 -6.25
CA GLY A 752 -32.02 -0.68 -5.65
C GLY A 752 -30.59 -1.12 -6.01
N ILE A 753 -29.78 -1.42 -4.99
CA ILE A 753 -28.39 -1.88 -5.08
C ILE A 753 -28.23 -3.28 -5.70
N HIS A 754 -29.33 -4.03 -5.93
CA HIS A 754 -29.33 -5.41 -6.45
C HIS A 754 -29.56 -5.51 -7.97
N LYS A 755 -29.73 -4.38 -8.67
CA LYS A 755 -30.01 -4.29 -10.11
C LYS A 755 -28.93 -4.90 -11.02
N GLU A 756 -27.77 -5.25 -10.47
CA GLU A 756 -26.61 -5.69 -11.23
C GLU A 756 -26.59 -7.19 -11.53
N GLY A 757 -27.63 -7.96 -11.23
CA GLY A 757 -27.65 -9.40 -11.52
C GLY A 757 -27.29 -10.26 -10.32
N ILE A 758 -27.91 -9.93 -9.18
CA ILE A 758 -27.61 -10.50 -7.88
C ILE A 758 -28.72 -11.45 -7.45
N TYR A 759 -28.30 -12.58 -6.90
CA TYR A 759 -29.16 -13.64 -6.40
C TYR A 759 -29.15 -13.64 -4.88
N GLU A 760 -30.32 -13.67 -4.25
CA GLU A 760 -30.48 -13.73 -2.81
C GLU A 760 -30.89 -15.14 -2.36
N GLN A 761 -30.28 -15.60 -1.26
CA GLN A 761 -30.72 -16.75 -0.48
C GLN A 761 -31.09 -16.28 0.94
N PRO A 762 -32.38 -16.35 1.32
CA PRO A 762 -32.80 -16.00 2.67
C PRO A 762 -32.18 -16.96 3.70
N SER A 763 -31.63 -16.41 4.78
CA SER A 763 -31.12 -17.21 5.91
C SER A 763 -32.28 -17.74 6.75
N PRO A 764 -32.13 -18.91 7.42
CA PRO A 764 -33.06 -19.34 8.45
C PRO A 764 -33.09 -18.42 9.68
N TYR A 765 -32.10 -17.51 9.83
CA TYR A 765 -32.06 -16.52 10.90
C TYR A 765 -32.70 -15.19 10.46
N PRO A 766 -33.64 -14.62 11.23
CA PRO A 766 -34.31 -13.36 10.89
C PRO A 766 -33.30 -12.22 10.67
N GLY A 767 -33.43 -11.49 9.55
CA GLY A 767 -32.61 -10.32 9.24
C GLY A 767 -31.27 -10.58 8.54
N MET A 768 -30.93 -11.85 8.23
CA MET A 768 -29.76 -12.18 7.41
C MET A 768 -30.18 -12.75 6.05
N SER A 769 -29.55 -12.27 4.99
CA SER A 769 -29.64 -12.83 3.64
C SER A 769 -28.24 -12.99 3.06
N PHE A 770 -28.02 -14.08 2.32
CA PHE A 770 -26.78 -14.29 1.58
C PHE A 770 -26.99 -13.89 0.12
N TYR A 771 -26.00 -13.21 -0.46
CA TYR A 771 -26.06 -12.72 -1.83
C TYR A 771 -25.03 -13.43 -2.70
N TYR A 772 -25.36 -13.63 -3.98
CA TYR A 772 -24.54 -14.38 -4.93
C TYR A 772 -24.53 -13.72 -6.32
N ILE A 773 -23.44 -13.92 -7.06
CA ILE A 773 -23.29 -13.55 -8.47
C ILE A 773 -22.88 -14.77 -9.29
N ARG A 774 -23.05 -14.70 -10.61
CA ARG A 774 -22.68 -15.76 -11.56
C ARG A 774 -21.76 -15.22 -12.64
N ASP A 775 -20.67 -15.90 -12.93
CA ASP A 775 -19.81 -15.55 -14.06
C ASP A 775 -20.32 -16.13 -15.38
N ALA A 776 -19.68 -15.75 -16.49
CA ALA A 776 -20.04 -16.22 -17.83
C ALA A 776 -19.86 -17.73 -18.03
N SER A 777 -19.02 -18.39 -17.22
CA SER A 777 -18.84 -19.85 -17.22
C SER A 777 -19.91 -20.59 -16.39
N GLY A 778 -20.78 -19.85 -15.70
CA GLY A 778 -21.82 -20.40 -14.84
C GLY A 778 -21.34 -20.78 -13.44
N ALA A 779 -20.11 -20.40 -13.04
CA ALA A 779 -19.66 -20.54 -11.66
C ALA A 779 -20.34 -19.49 -10.77
N THR A 780 -20.64 -19.87 -9.53
CA THR A 780 -21.39 -19.03 -8.58
C THR A 780 -20.47 -18.56 -7.46
N TYR A 781 -20.56 -17.29 -7.08
CA TYR A 781 -19.72 -16.68 -6.04
C TYR A 781 -20.60 -16.02 -5.00
N GLN A 782 -20.26 -16.18 -3.72
CA GLN A 782 -20.90 -15.43 -2.65
C GLN A 782 -20.38 -13.99 -2.65
N VAL A 783 -21.26 -13.02 -2.46
CA VAL A 783 -20.93 -11.60 -2.38
C VAL A 783 -21.54 -10.94 -1.14
N ALA A 784 -20.88 -9.89 -0.66
CA ALA A 784 -21.37 -9.01 0.38
C ALA A 784 -21.27 -7.55 -0.09
N PHE A 785 -22.25 -6.73 0.27
CA PHE A 785 -22.24 -5.30 -0.02
C PHE A 785 -21.59 -4.54 1.13
N ASP A 786 -20.58 -3.71 0.85
CA ASP A 786 -19.84 -2.94 1.88
C ASP A 786 -20.38 -1.52 2.11
N GLY A 787 -21.51 -1.16 1.47
CA GLY A 787 -22.08 0.19 1.46
C GLY A 787 -21.75 1.00 0.21
N TYR A 788 -20.77 0.56 -0.61
CA TYR A 788 -20.37 1.23 -1.84
C TYR A 788 -20.31 0.28 -3.05
N ARG A 789 -19.82 -0.96 -2.86
CA ARG A 789 -19.59 -1.97 -3.90
C ARG A 789 -19.92 -3.38 -3.42
N TRP A 790 -20.27 -4.24 -4.38
CA TRP A 790 -20.33 -5.68 -4.16
C TRP A 790 -18.92 -6.26 -4.07
N ARG A 791 -18.70 -7.15 -3.11
CA ARG A 791 -17.41 -7.80 -2.89
C ARG A 791 -17.55 -9.31 -2.76
N VAL A 792 -16.68 -10.06 -3.44
CA VAL A 792 -16.66 -11.53 -3.36
C VAL A 792 -16.12 -12.00 -2.02
N VAL A 793 -16.84 -12.96 -1.44
CA VAL A 793 -16.53 -13.64 -0.19
C VAL A 793 -15.85 -14.97 -0.55
N ASP A 794 -14.64 -15.19 -0.04
CA ASP A 794 -14.01 -16.51 -0.12
C ASP A 794 -14.62 -17.41 0.97
N PRO A 795 -15.26 -18.55 0.61
CA PRO A 795 -15.90 -19.43 1.59
C PRO A 795 -14.90 -20.05 2.58
N ARG A 796 -13.61 -20.10 2.23
CA ARG A 796 -12.55 -20.62 3.11
C ARG A 796 -12.21 -19.64 4.23
N MET A 797 -12.53 -18.35 4.05
CA MET A 797 -12.27 -17.30 5.02
C MET A 797 -13.26 -16.11 4.86
N PRO A 798 -14.52 -16.28 5.31
CA PRO A 798 -15.61 -15.34 5.05
C PRO A 798 -15.47 -13.99 5.79
N ASP A 799 -14.67 -13.96 6.86
CA ASP A 799 -14.48 -12.81 7.75
C ASP A 799 -13.29 -11.92 7.36
N ALA A 800 -12.69 -12.14 6.18
CA ALA A 800 -11.56 -11.35 5.69
C ALA A 800 -11.78 -9.84 5.87
N TYR A 801 -10.76 -9.12 6.37
CA TYR A 801 -10.83 -7.67 6.59
C TYR A 801 -11.11 -6.92 5.28
N THR A 802 -10.57 -7.42 4.17
CA THR A 802 -10.76 -6.84 2.84
C THR A 802 -11.30 -7.91 1.89
N LYS A 803 -12.51 -7.69 1.35
CA LYS A 803 -13.13 -8.53 0.32
C LYS A 803 -12.88 -7.95 -1.07
N VAL A 804 -12.85 -8.78 -2.11
CA VAL A 804 -12.48 -8.34 -3.47
C VAL A 804 -13.66 -7.62 -4.13
N PRO A 805 -13.56 -6.32 -4.47
CA PRO A 805 -14.65 -5.61 -5.13
C PRO A 805 -14.86 -6.11 -6.56
N VAL A 806 -16.12 -6.24 -6.95
CA VAL A 806 -16.53 -6.76 -8.24
C VAL A 806 -17.54 -5.84 -8.89
N LYS A 807 -17.51 -5.82 -10.22
CA LYS A 807 -18.52 -5.13 -11.02
C LYS A 807 -18.96 -6.01 -12.17
N ARG A 808 -20.19 -5.80 -12.63
CA ARG A 808 -20.69 -6.37 -13.87
C ARG A 808 -20.39 -5.42 -15.03
N ARG A 809 -19.82 -5.95 -16.10
CA ARG A 809 -19.57 -5.24 -17.36
C ARG A 809 -20.85 -5.16 -18.19
N GLU A 810 -20.84 -4.30 -19.22
CA GLU A 810 -21.98 -4.13 -20.15
C GLU A 810 -22.30 -5.41 -20.96
N ASP A 811 -21.30 -6.28 -21.16
CA ASP A 811 -21.45 -7.61 -21.74
C ASP A 811 -22.07 -8.65 -20.78
N GLY A 812 -22.32 -8.26 -19.53
CA GLY A 812 -22.91 -9.10 -18.49
C GLY A 812 -21.90 -9.92 -17.69
N GLU A 813 -20.59 -9.87 -17.99
CA GLU A 813 -19.54 -10.58 -17.27
C GLU A 813 -19.19 -9.88 -15.95
N TRP A 814 -19.04 -10.67 -14.88
CA TRP A 814 -18.55 -10.18 -13.59
C TRP A 814 -17.03 -10.26 -13.52
N VAL A 815 -16.38 -9.14 -13.24
CA VAL A 815 -14.93 -9.06 -13.10
C VAL A 815 -14.55 -8.44 -11.77
N VAL A 816 -13.36 -8.77 -11.25
CA VAL A 816 -12.74 -7.97 -10.19
C VAL A 816 -12.56 -6.58 -10.76
N ASP A 817 -13.06 -5.57 -10.04
CA ASP A 817 -13.18 -4.22 -10.58
C ASP A 817 -11.81 -3.70 -11.02
N SER A 818 -11.65 -3.63 -12.33
CA SER A 818 -10.68 -2.79 -12.98
C SER A 818 -11.08 -2.56 -14.44
N VAL A 819 -10.48 -1.52 -15.03
CA VAL A 819 -10.84 -0.96 -16.31
C VAL A 819 -9.61 -1.14 -17.21
N VAL A 820 -9.74 -1.88 -18.33
CA VAL A 820 -8.82 -1.95 -19.51
C VAL A 820 -7.51 -2.78 -19.40
N LEU A 821 -7.19 -3.47 -20.50
CA LEU A 821 -6.01 -4.33 -20.72
C LEU A 821 -4.80 -3.51 -21.14
N TRP A 822 -3.67 -3.70 -20.47
CA TRP A 822 -2.36 -3.15 -20.81
C TRP A 822 -1.36 -4.31 -20.78
N HIS A 823 -0.40 -4.32 -21.70
CA HIS A 823 0.65 -5.33 -21.77
C HIS A 823 1.99 -4.67 -21.44
N ASP A 824 2.67 -5.14 -20.38
CA ASP A 824 4.00 -4.67 -19.97
C ASP A 824 4.17 -3.14 -19.90
N GLY A 825 3.11 -2.43 -19.50
CA GLY A 825 3.11 -0.97 -19.35
C GLY A 825 2.83 -0.18 -20.63
N LEU A 826 2.46 -0.84 -21.76
CA LEU A 826 2.09 -0.17 -23.01
C LEU A 826 0.58 -0.37 -23.34
N PRO A 827 -0.09 0.68 -23.86
CA PRO A 827 -1.47 0.62 -24.34
C PRO A 827 -1.54 0.03 -25.75
N ASP A 828 -2.62 -0.70 -26.06
CA ASP A 828 -2.93 -1.13 -27.43
C ASP A 828 -3.45 0.06 -28.27
N LEU A 829 -2.52 0.73 -28.96
CA LEU A 829 -2.83 1.91 -29.78
C LEU A 829 -3.67 1.58 -31.02
N GLN A 830 -3.55 0.37 -31.57
CA GLN A 830 -4.24 0.01 -32.81
C GLN A 830 -5.74 -0.23 -32.53
N ALA A 831 -6.05 -0.91 -31.43
CA ALA A 831 -7.43 -1.03 -30.96
C ALA A 831 -8.03 0.34 -30.60
N LEU A 832 -7.25 1.20 -29.94
CA LEU A 832 -7.69 2.55 -29.54
C LEU A 832 -8.09 3.42 -30.74
N PHE A 833 -7.23 3.52 -31.76
CA PHE A 833 -7.51 4.36 -32.93
C PHE A 833 -8.67 3.84 -33.76
N LYS A 834 -8.80 2.51 -33.93
CA LYS A 834 -9.95 1.91 -34.60
C LYS A 834 -11.27 2.25 -33.92
N ALA A 835 -11.27 2.32 -32.58
CA ALA A 835 -12.45 2.70 -31.81
C ALA A 835 -12.79 4.20 -31.94
N CYS A 836 -11.81 5.07 -32.13
CA CYS A 836 -12.02 6.53 -32.17
C CYS A 836 -12.23 7.09 -33.58
N GLN A 837 -12.12 6.25 -34.61
CA GLN A 837 -12.21 6.67 -36.00
C GLN A 837 -13.61 7.24 -36.34
N LEU A 838 -13.64 8.40 -37.00
CA LEU A 838 -14.87 8.94 -37.57
C LEU A 838 -15.29 8.14 -38.82
N PRO A 839 -16.59 7.86 -38.99
CA PRO A 839 -17.09 7.09 -40.13
C PRO A 839 -16.91 7.82 -41.46
N THR A 840 -16.89 9.15 -41.46
CA THR A 840 -16.70 10.00 -42.65
C THR A 840 -15.89 11.25 -42.30
N TYR A 841 -15.18 11.78 -43.31
CA TYR A 841 -14.47 13.05 -43.18
C TYR A 841 -15.46 14.22 -43.03
N PRO A 842 -15.30 15.12 -42.04
CA PRO A 842 -16.19 16.27 -41.87
C PRO A 842 -16.05 17.25 -43.05
N ALA A 843 -17.12 17.45 -43.81
CA ALA A 843 -17.14 18.40 -44.93
C ALA A 843 -16.98 19.84 -44.43
N GLY A 844 -16.07 20.61 -45.04
CA GLY A 844 -15.83 22.02 -44.71
C GLY A 844 -14.74 22.30 -43.68
N ALA A 845 -13.97 21.29 -43.25
CA ALA A 845 -12.85 21.50 -42.31
C ALA A 845 -11.63 22.16 -43.01
N GLU A 846 -11.07 23.20 -42.38
CA GLU A 846 -9.92 23.95 -42.88
C GLU A 846 -8.60 23.42 -42.31
N PRO A 847 -7.52 23.32 -43.11
CA PRO A 847 -6.21 22.92 -42.62
C PRO A 847 -5.62 24.00 -41.69
N THR A 848 -4.85 23.55 -40.69
CA THR A 848 -4.10 24.42 -39.78
C THR A 848 -2.60 24.43 -40.12
N ASP A 849 -1.80 25.23 -39.40
CA ASP A 849 -0.33 25.28 -39.56
C ASP A 849 0.38 23.95 -39.20
N THR A 850 -0.32 23.01 -38.55
CA THR A 850 0.24 21.70 -38.16
C THR A 850 -0.15 20.61 -39.16
N ALA A 851 0.82 19.82 -39.61
CA ALA A 851 0.61 18.82 -40.66
C ALA A 851 -0.44 17.76 -40.27
N GLY A 852 -1.47 17.61 -41.13
CA GLY A 852 -2.57 16.67 -40.95
C GLY A 852 -3.67 17.14 -39.97
N LEU A 853 -3.52 18.31 -39.35
CA LEU A 853 -4.51 18.86 -38.43
C LEU A 853 -5.47 19.82 -39.15
N TYR A 854 -6.77 19.53 -39.04
CA TYR A 854 -7.86 20.31 -39.60
C TYR A 854 -8.77 20.84 -38.49
N ARG A 855 -9.52 21.90 -38.78
CA ARG A 855 -10.45 22.53 -37.83
C ARG A 855 -11.82 22.76 -38.48
N LEU A 856 -12.88 22.40 -37.76
CA LEU A 856 -14.28 22.74 -38.10
C LEU A 856 -14.92 23.36 -36.85
N GLY A 857 -15.08 24.69 -36.83
CA GLY A 857 -15.58 25.39 -35.65
C GLY A 857 -14.69 25.17 -34.40
N ARG A 858 -15.25 24.52 -33.36
CA ARG A 858 -14.56 24.16 -32.10
C ARG A 858 -13.79 22.84 -32.15
N GLU A 859 -14.04 22.02 -33.16
CA GLU A 859 -13.54 20.65 -33.23
C GLU A 859 -12.28 20.60 -34.09
N TYR A 860 -11.26 19.90 -33.59
CA TYR A 860 -10.06 19.59 -34.34
C TYR A 860 -10.18 18.17 -34.90
N PHE A 861 -9.56 17.92 -36.04
CA PHE A 861 -9.51 16.59 -36.63
C PHE A 861 -8.10 16.30 -37.10
N LEU A 862 -7.60 15.11 -36.77
CA LEU A 862 -6.34 14.62 -37.31
C LEU A 862 -6.64 13.67 -38.46
N VAL A 863 -6.15 14.02 -39.65
CA VAL A 863 -6.19 13.17 -40.84
C VAL A 863 -4.89 12.40 -40.92
N ALA A 864 -4.97 11.08 -40.74
CA ALA A 864 -3.85 10.16 -40.78
C ALA A 864 -4.19 8.99 -41.74
N GLY A 865 -3.54 8.96 -42.91
CA GLY A 865 -3.90 8.02 -43.97
C GLY A 865 -5.30 8.29 -44.53
N SER A 866 -6.17 7.27 -44.54
CA SER A 866 -7.59 7.36 -44.95
C SER A 866 -8.56 7.59 -43.80
N GLN A 867 -8.05 7.84 -42.59
CA GLN A 867 -8.83 7.88 -41.35
C GLN A 867 -8.82 9.29 -40.75
N ALA A 868 -9.94 9.68 -40.13
CA ALA A 868 -10.07 10.94 -39.41
C ALA A 868 -10.32 10.67 -37.92
N LEU A 869 -9.53 11.29 -37.05
CA LEU A 869 -9.61 11.18 -35.60
C LEU A 869 -10.10 12.50 -35.00
N PRO A 870 -11.13 12.50 -34.14
CA PRO A 870 -11.67 13.73 -33.54
C PRO A 870 -10.81 14.17 -32.36
N LEU A 871 -10.48 15.46 -32.32
CA LEU A 871 -9.57 16.08 -31.37
C LEU A 871 -10.20 17.32 -30.69
N ARG A 872 -9.74 17.62 -29.48
CA ARG A 872 -10.00 18.86 -28.71
C ARG A 872 -8.67 19.52 -28.33
N ALA A 873 -8.64 20.84 -28.17
CA ALA A 873 -7.44 21.53 -27.69
C ALA A 873 -7.07 21.14 -26.25
N HIS A 874 -5.78 21.05 -25.94
CA HIS A 874 -5.24 20.94 -24.58
C HIS A 874 -4.80 22.33 -24.08
N LEU A 875 -4.64 22.52 -22.77
CA LEU A 875 -4.10 23.77 -22.20
C LEU A 875 -2.65 24.11 -22.62
N LEU A 876 -1.95 23.17 -23.25
CA LEU A 876 -0.57 23.32 -23.72
C LEU A 876 -0.59 23.47 -25.24
N ASP A 877 0.24 24.39 -25.75
CA ASP A 877 0.41 24.59 -27.19
C ASP A 877 0.83 23.26 -27.87
N ASN A 878 0.30 23.02 -29.08
CA ASN A 878 0.57 21.83 -29.90
C ASN A 878 0.21 20.48 -29.25
N HIS A 879 -0.59 20.49 -28.19
CA HIS A 879 -1.16 19.30 -27.56
C HIS A 879 -2.68 19.28 -27.78
N TYR A 880 -3.23 18.09 -28.01
CA TYR A 880 -4.65 17.89 -28.30
C TYR A 880 -5.15 16.61 -27.60
N HIS A 881 -6.40 16.58 -27.15
CA HIS A 881 -7.03 15.38 -26.63
C HIS A 881 -7.75 14.64 -27.75
N LEU A 882 -7.53 13.34 -27.86
CA LEU A 882 -8.33 12.44 -28.70
C LEU A 882 -9.69 12.19 -28.04
N LEU A 883 -10.77 12.50 -28.76
CA LEU A 883 -12.14 12.26 -28.32
C LEU A 883 -12.53 10.80 -28.60
N MET A 884 -13.03 10.09 -27.60
CA MET A 884 -13.44 8.69 -27.72
C MET A 884 -14.98 8.58 -27.70
N PRO A 885 -15.58 7.67 -28.49
CA PRO A 885 -17.04 7.53 -28.53
C PRO A 885 -17.61 6.96 -27.22
N GLY A 886 -18.78 7.47 -26.82
CA GLY A 886 -19.54 6.96 -25.66
C GLY A 886 -19.09 7.47 -24.28
N GLN A 887 -18.32 8.56 -24.19
CA GLN A 887 -17.86 9.12 -22.91
C GLN A 887 -18.91 10.02 -22.23
N PRO A 888 -19.54 9.62 -21.10
CA PRO A 888 -20.24 10.57 -20.23
C PRO A 888 -19.24 11.41 -19.42
N HIS A 889 -19.56 12.69 -19.19
CA HIS A 889 -18.74 13.65 -18.44
C HIS A 889 -18.46 13.27 -16.96
N SER A 890 -19.10 12.21 -16.43
CA SER A 890 -19.12 11.90 -14.99
C SER A 890 -18.31 10.66 -14.57
N ARG A 891 -17.56 10.01 -15.47
CA ARG A 891 -16.75 8.82 -15.13
C ARG A 891 -15.28 8.96 -15.53
N PRO A 892 -14.35 8.35 -14.78
CA PRO A 892 -12.93 8.48 -15.06
C PRO A 892 -12.57 7.47 -16.17
N ILE A 893 -12.56 7.95 -17.41
CA ILE A 893 -12.34 7.18 -18.64
C ILE A 893 -10.92 7.42 -19.12
N ALA A 894 -10.33 6.45 -19.82
CA ALA A 894 -9.05 6.65 -20.52
C ALA A 894 -9.17 7.86 -21.47
N TRP A 895 -8.15 8.70 -21.49
CA TRP A 895 -8.02 9.84 -22.39
C TRP A 895 -6.64 9.82 -23.03
N ALA A 896 -6.57 10.19 -24.31
CA ALA A 896 -5.31 10.19 -25.04
C ALA A 896 -4.94 11.62 -25.42
N ILE A 897 -3.69 11.98 -25.16
CA ILE A 897 -3.11 13.25 -25.61
C ILE A 897 -2.26 12.96 -26.83
N VAL A 898 -2.46 13.71 -27.89
CA VAL A 898 -1.61 13.70 -29.07
C VAL A 898 -0.84 15.01 -29.12
N ARG A 899 0.43 14.95 -29.50
CA ARG A 899 1.25 16.15 -29.72
C ARG A 899 2.02 16.05 -31.02
N TRP A 900 2.29 17.21 -31.60
CA TRP A 900 3.21 17.34 -32.71
C TRP A 900 4.60 17.68 -32.17
N GLN A 901 5.59 16.81 -32.41
CA GLN A 901 6.98 17.04 -31.99
C GLN A 901 7.98 16.33 -32.90
N GLY A 902 8.99 17.06 -33.38
CA GLY A 902 10.05 16.49 -34.23
C GLY A 902 9.51 15.95 -35.56
N ASP A 903 8.61 16.71 -36.18
CA ASP A 903 7.90 16.35 -37.42
C ASP A 903 7.10 15.05 -37.39
N GLN A 904 6.72 14.58 -36.20
CA GLN A 904 5.94 13.37 -36.02
C GLN A 904 4.85 13.57 -34.97
N TRP A 905 3.69 12.95 -35.20
CA TRP A 905 2.66 12.80 -34.19
C TRP A 905 3.06 11.76 -33.16
N ARG A 906 2.94 12.13 -31.89
CA ARG A 906 3.14 11.24 -30.76
C ARG A 906 1.88 11.21 -29.90
N ILE A 907 1.58 10.04 -29.33
CA ILE A 907 0.43 9.83 -28.46
C ILE A 907 0.90 9.42 -27.07
N ARG A 908 0.22 9.96 -26.07
CA ARG A 908 0.32 9.55 -24.68
C ARG A 908 -1.08 9.17 -24.21
N VAL A 909 -1.29 7.89 -23.92
CA VAL A 909 -2.57 7.40 -23.41
C VAL A 909 -2.51 7.44 -21.89
N ARG A 910 -3.49 8.10 -21.27
CA ARG A 910 -3.67 8.19 -19.84
C ARG A 910 -4.98 7.54 -19.44
N GLN A 911 -4.99 6.89 -18.31
CA GLN A 911 -6.16 6.29 -17.70
C GLN A 911 -5.99 6.46 -16.18
N PRO A 912 -7.06 6.52 -15.37
CA PRO A 912 -6.95 6.70 -13.93
C PRO A 912 -5.95 5.74 -13.30
N GLY A 913 -4.82 6.34 -12.89
CA GLY A 913 -3.57 5.65 -12.67
C GLY A 913 -3.23 4.74 -13.85
N ARG A 914 -2.57 5.16 -14.92
CA ARG A 914 -2.03 4.35 -16.04
C ARG A 914 -1.60 5.38 -17.07
N SER A 915 -0.32 5.47 -17.43
CA SER A 915 0.12 6.36 -18.50
C SER A 915 1.20 5.68 -19.33
N SER A 916 1.08 5.77 -20.64
CA SER A 916 2.21 5.49 -21.52
C SER A 916 3.21 6.64 -21.48
N ASP A 917 4.42 6.40 -22.00
CA ASP A 917 5.27 7.46 -22.50
C ASP A 917 4.69 8.05 -23.81
N TRP A 918 5.38 9.05 -24.37
CA TRP A 918 5.06 9.56 -25.70
C TRP A 918 5.46 8.54 -26.77
N LEU A 919 4.48 7.78 -27.23
CA LEU A 919 4.62 6.75 -28.25
C LEU A 919 4.47 7.36 -29.65
N ALA A 920 5.24 6.84 -30.60
CA ALA A 920 5.00 7.13 -32.01
C ALA A 920 3.64 6.55 -32.44
N PHE A 921 2.99 7.20 -33.41
CA PHE A 921 1.82 6.62 -34.06
C PHE A 921 2.24 5.35 -34.82
N PRO A 922 1.40 4.29 -34.86
CA PRO A 922 1.66 3.14 -35.72
C PRO A 922 1.78 3.57 -37.20
N ASP A 923 2.55 2.83 -38.00
CA ASP A 923 2.88 3.22 -39.38
C ASP A 923 1.65 3.51 -40.25
N CYS A 924 0.57 2.76 -40.06
CA CYS A 924 -0.71 2.95 -40.76
C CYS A 924 -1.44 4.26 -40.41
N TYR A 925 -1.01 4.97 -39.36
CA TYR A 925 -1.49 6.26 -38.91
C TYR A 925 -0.43 7.38 -39.05
N SER A 926 0.63 7.14 -39.82
CA SER A 926 1.61 8.19 -40.12
C SER A 926 1.07 9.18 -41.16
N VAL A 927 1.42 10.47 -41.01
CA VAL A 927 1.02 11.50 -41.99
C VAL A 927 1.85 11.30 -43.26
N SER A 928 1.16 11.18 -44.40
CA SER A 928 1.80 11.09 -45.71
C SER A 928 2.57 12.38 -45.97
N ARG A 929 3.89 12.33 -45.83
CA ARG A 929 4.77 13.40 -46.31
C ARG A 929 4.80 13.26 -47.82
N GLY A 930 4.01 14.07 -48.52
CA GLY A 930 3.99 14.08 -49.99
C GLY A 930 5.42 14.05 -50.53
N ASN A 931 5.67 13.16 -51.49
CA ASN A 931 6.98 12.95 -52.10
C ASN A 931 7.58 14.29 -52.52
N SER A 932 8.59 14.77 -51.80
CA SER A 932 9.52 15.75 -52.35
C SER A 932 10.41 14.98 -53.33
N PRO A 933 10.40 15.30 -54.63
CA PRO A 933 11.29 14.66 -55.57
C PRO A 933 12.72 15.00 -55.16
N SER A 934 13.47 13.95 -54.83
CA SER A 934 14.89 13.98 -54.54
C SER A 934 15.66 14.84 -55.54
N ASN A 935 16.37 15.86 -55.05
CA ASN A 935 17.54 16.36 -55.75
C ASN A 935 18.78 15.66 -55.17
N ARG A 936 19.62 15.22 -56.11
CA ARG A 936 20.80 14.35 -55.99
C ARG A 936 21.76 14.67 -54.86
#